data_AF-A0A964VE59-F1
#
_entry.id   AF-A0A964VE59-F1
#
_cell.length_a   1.000
_cell.length_b   1.000
_cell.length_c   1.000
_cell.angle_alpha   90.00
_cell.angle_beta   90.00
_cell.angle_gamma   90.00
#
_symmetry.space_group_name_H-M   'P 1'
#
loop_
_entity.id
_entity.type
_entity.pdbx_description
1 polymer ?
#
loop_
_entity_poly.entity_id
_entity_poly.type
_entity_poly.pdbx_seq_one_letter_code
_entity_poly.pdbx_strand_id
1 'polypeptide(L)'
;MGIPSQLDPPVRRPSGSLARVRADGKFLSTGGERFLIKGATYGTFAPDASGDQFPPAARVREDFAGMAGLGINTVRVYTPPRPALLDEAARHGLRVIVGLPWSQHVAFLDDRRLTRAIRRDAVARVRELAAHPAAFLFALGNEIPAGVVRWHGHERVERFLESLYEEAKATAPESLFSYVNFPPTEFLDLSCFDVCSFNVYLHSEPELRAYLARLQNVAGQRPLLLAEAGADSIREGRDGQARITAAHVRAAFEEGACGAVAFAWTDEWWRGGDPIVDWDFGLVNRERRPKPAAAAVAAAFADAPFSVAAQATWPRVSVVVCAYNAADTLEDCLSSLDRLRYPDYEVVLVDDGSRDRTGEIARAHPRVRVIETPNQGLSAARNVGLAAATGSIVAYTDADVRVDADWLAFLVQPLLGSEDIVGSGGPNVVPADDPPLAQCVARAPGGPTHVLLDDRVAEHVPGCNMAFRRDALLAIDGFNPVYLRAGDDVDICWRLQARGWKIGFAPSALVWHHHRSSVRAYWRQQVGYGEGETWLMAHHPEQFLDGRALWRGRIYSPLPAVRSLWRARVNSGVWGTAPFPSVYRADGSALAFLPHTMVWQLLAAVLTLAGVVMAVVGEPTWSLALVCAGLGALAVTLAKNLLYALRSDLRSVAGSPLRHRLTIAWLHFLQPLARGWGRVRGMLEPPEVVPAPSAGAAELTPAPALADGWRALRLLSGGALEDRFWSEVWTSAEQVLARLADALKRTPATRTIAVDDGWSDDRDVSVLVGRWLWLDVRALVEEHQAGRCLLRVGTHVRPTALGGTAAAALGLALIAAGSLGVAYRWPLASAGAVLLTPGLALALALRTARTAAVMRTTIERVAASAGMVPLGAGVAVASARPRASARAWAVRSAALVVMGTFVVAGGTLLREAAIAQVTGTSGQAARYGRPMSVWLETPGGIAVSPSGDIYFADPHNAVIQRMDATSLTVTSYAGDHDLGAGFGGDGGAAGRALLDEPNGVAIAPDGDVIIADTQNHRIRRVDKETGTITTIAGSGVASWDGDGRPALETALDQPSAVACAPNGDIYIADTMNNRVRVIEHATGLVRTVAGDGRVAETGPVGDGGPAQDAQLFMPADVAVAANGDVYIADMHHNRVRRVDARTGVITTVAGNGRFGNATDGLQATEGSLAGPAGIALVPGLGPVPRLAIADSYNGVLRMVGADGIMRRVVEGSDVLLGAPSRIAYAPQTGWLYVADSNEGRLVALPVPR
;
A
#
# COMPACT_ATOMS: atom_id res chain seq x y z
N MET A 1 80.83 -28.72 10.12
CA MET A 1 80.08 -27.45 10.16
C MET A 1 80.01 -26.90 8.74
N GLY A 2 78.81 -26.52 8.29
CA GLY A 2 78.56 -25.95 6.96
C GLY A 2 77.55 -26.77 6.16
N ILE A 3 76.25 -26.52 6.38
CA ILE A 3 75.16 -27.07 5.56
C ILE A 3 74.86 -26.05 4.43
N PRO A 4 74.82 -26.45 3.15
CA PRO A 4 74.52 -25.55 2.04
C PRO A 4 73.01 -25.39 1.81
N SER A 5 72.64 -24.19 1.38
CA SER A 5 71.29 -23.72 1.00
C SER A 5 70.60 -24.58 -0.05
N GLN A 6 69.44 -25.13 0.30
CA GLN A 6 68.49 -25.66 -0.67
C GLN A 6 67.75 -24.51 -1.36
N LEU A 7 67.74 -24.57 -2.70
CA LEU A 7 66.99 -23.71 -3.59
C LEU A 7 65.49 -24.01 -3.45
N ASP A 8 64.71 -23.00 -3.07
CA ASP A 8 63.26 -23.03 -3.18
C ASP A 8 62.82 -23.23 -4.64
N PRO A 9 61.76 -24.00 -4.91
CA PRO A 9 61.22 -24.18 -6.25
C PRO A 9 60.70 -22.85 -6.81
N PRO A 10 60.69 -22.66 -8.13
CA PRO A 10 60.29 -21.39 -8.73
C PRO A 10 58.84 -21.09 -8.36
N VAL A 11 58.64 -19.95 -7.70
CA VAL A 11 57.33 -19.32 -7.53
C VAL A 11 56.68 -19.28 -8.91
N ARG A 12 55.66 -20.11 -9.12
CA ARG A 12 54.76 -19.98 -10.27
C ARG A 12 54.21 -18.55 -10.21
N ARG A 13 54.68 -17.69 -11.11
CA ARG A 13 53.97 -16.44 -11.44
C ARG A 13 52.53 -16.85 -11.77
N PRO A 14 51.49 -16.33 -11.09
CA PRO A 14 50.14 -16.49 -11.58
C PRO A 14 50.03 -15.58 -12.82
N SER A 15 50.38 -16.12 -13.97
CA SER A 15 49.88 -15.67 -15.26
C SER A 15 48.40 -16.08 -15.32
N GLY A 16 47.53 -15.27 -14.76
CA GLY A 16 46.09 -15.51 -14.76
C GLY A 16 45.35 -14.19 -14.59
N SER A 17 44.93 -13.60 -15.71
CA SER A 17 43.93 -12.53 -15.73
C SER A 17 42.78 -12.91 -14.78
N LEU A 18 42.40 -12.04 -13.84
CA LEU A 18 41.22 -12.27 -13.00
C LEU A 18 40.02 -12.53 -13.93
N ALA A 19 39.42 -13.71 -13.79
CA ALA A 19 38.26 -14.05 -14.59
C ALA A 19 37.13 -13.03 -14.37
N ARG A 20 36.47 -12.66 -15.47
CA ARG A 20 35.39 -11.66 -15.46
C ARG A 20 34.23 -12.16 -14.62
N VAL A 21 33.65 -11.25 -13.83
CA VAL A 21 32.44 -11.50 -13.05
C VAL A 21 31.25 -11.05 -13.87
N ARG A 22 30.19 -11.87 -13.88
CA ARG A 22 28.92 -11.56 -14.57
C ARG A 22 27.76 -11.79 -13.63
N ALA A 23 26.66 -11.09 -13.86
CA ALA A 23 25.39 -11.42 -13.22
C ALA A 23 24.81 -12.69 -13.85
N ASP A 24 24.29 -13.57 -13.01
CA ASP A 24 23.65 -14.83 -13.37
C ASP A 24 22.42 -15.03 -12.47
N GLY A 25 21.26 -14.59 -12.97
CA GLY A 25 20.05 -14.44 -12.16
C GLY A 25 20.30 -13.54 -10.94
N LYS A 26 19.94 -14.03 -9.75
CA LYS A 26 20.14 -13.36 -8.45
C LYS A 26 21.58 -13.41 -7.92
N PHE A 27 22.50 -14.01 -8.65
CA PHE A 27 23.85 -14.24 -8.17
C PHE A 27 24.90 -13.71 -9.14
N LEU A 28 26.17 -13.79 -8.74
CA LEU A 28 27.29 -13.49 -9.60
C LEU A 28 28.04 -14.78 -9.91
N SER A 29 28.61 -14.86 -11.11
CA SER A 29 29.43 -15.98 -11.54
C SER A 29 30.74 -15.53 -12.18
N THR A 30 31.76 -16.37 -12.05
CA THR A 30 33.07 -16.19 -12.70
C THR A 30 33.57 -17.53 -13.19
N GLY A 31 33.87 -17.65 -14.48
CA GLY A 31 34.26 -18.93 -15.09
C GLY A 31 33.20 -20.05 -14.98
N GLY A 32 31.92 -19.70 -14.79
CA GLY A 32 30.84 -20.67 -14.58
C GLY A 32 30.63 -21.09 -13.13
N GLU A 33 31.44 -20.59 -12.18
CA GLU A 33 31.29 -20.86 -10.75
C GLU A 33 30.69 -19.67 -10.00
N ARG A 34 30.02 -19.94 -8.87
CA ARG A 34 29.45 -18.90 -7.99
C ARG A 34 30.55 -17.98 -7.48
N PHE A 35 30.36 -16.68 -7.64
CA PHE A 35 31.17 -15.66 -7.03
C PHE A 35 30.38 -14.94 -5.93
N LEU A 36 30.84 -15.04 -4.68
CA LEU A 36 30.29 -14.29 -3.55
C LEU A 36 31.22 -13.11 -3.24
N ILE A 37 30.68 -11.89 -3.21
CA ILE A 37 31.44 -10.70 -2.79
C ILE A 37 31.64 -10.78 -1.28
N LYS A 38 32.88 -11.07 -0.88
CA LYS A 38 33.35 -11.05 0.51
C LYS A 38 34.18 -9.78 0.66
N GLY A 39 33.52 -8.70 1.03
CA GLY A 39 34.04 -7.34 0.85
C GLY A 39 34.51 -6.66 2.12
N ALA A 40 35.41 -5.69 1.98
CA ALA A 40 35.63 -4.63 2.96
C ALA A 40 35.72 -3.27 2.25
N THR A 41 35.22 -2.22 2.90
CA THR A 41 35.37 -0.85 2.39
C THR A 41 36.76 -0.29 2.71
N TYR A 42 37.31 0.52 1.80
CA TYR A 42 38.66 1.06 1.90
C TYR A 42 38.70 2.54 1.51
N GLY A 43 38.84 3.39 2.52
CA GLY A 43 38.81 4.85 2.39
C GLY A 43 37.39 5.40 2.35
N THR A 44 37.20 6.71 2.38
CA THR A 44 38.17 7.74 1.96
C THR A 44 39.26 8.07 2.97
N PHE A 45 40.47 8.38 2.47
CA PHE A 45 41.64 8.81 3.25
C PHE A 45 41.97 10.29 2.99
N ALA A 46 42.85 10.86 3.81
CA ALA A 46 43.36 12.21 3.59
C ALA A 46 44.03 12.31 2.21
N PRO A 47 43.75 13.37 1.42
CA PRO A 47 44.35 13.54 0.11
C PRO A 47 45.85 13.81 0.23
N ASP A 48 46.64 13.18 -0.64
CA ASP A 48 48.07 13.48 -0.80
C ASP A 48 48.30 14.82 -1.52
N ALA A 49 49.58 15.20 -1.71
CA ALA A 49 49.95 16.43 -2.41
C ALA A 49 49.45 16.52 -3.87
N SER A 50 49.05 15.40 -4.45
CA SER A 50 48.47 15.30 -5.80
C SER A 50 46.94 15.13 -5.79
N GLY A 51 46.31 15.23 -4.62
CA GLY A 51 44.87 15.10 -4.41
C GLY A 51 44.37 13.65 -4.36
N ASP A 52 45.25 12.65 -4.31
CA ASP A 52 44.89 11.24 -4.29
C ASP A 52 44.51 10.82 -2.86
N GLN A 53 43.35 10.21 -2.70
CA GLN A 53 42.79 9.86 -1.38
C GLN A 53 43.05 8.40 -1.00
N PHE A 54 44.27 7.92 -1.26
CA PHE A 54 44.70 6.58 -0.88
C PHE A 54 46.05 6.63 -0.14
N PRO A 55 46.30 5.69 0.79
CA PRO A 55 47.58 5.62 1.49
C PRO A 55 48.73 5.33 0.51
N PRO A 56 49.99 5.55 0.93
CA PRO A 56 51.15 5.18 0.13
C PRO A 56 51.11 3.70 -0.30
N ALA A 57 51.66 3.38 -1.48
CA ALA A 57 51.59 2.04 -2.07
C ALA A 57 52.08 0.91 -1.15
N ALA A 58 53.07 1.19 -0.27
CA ALA A 58 53.53 0.23 0.73
C ALA A 58 52.42 -0.14 1.73
N ARG A 59 51.66 0.85 2.22
CA ARG A 59 50.53 0.64 3.12
C ARG A 59 49.38 -0.10 2.41
N VAL A 60 49.08 0.27 1.17
CA VAL A 60 48.05 -0.42 0.36
C VAL A 60 48.39 -1.91 0.21
N ARG A 61 49.66 -2.24 -0.07
CA ARG A 61 50.14 -3.63 -0.16
C ARG A 61 49.92 -4.39 1.14
N GLU A 62 50.25 -3.81 2.28
CA GLU A 62 50.05 -4.42 3.61
C GLU A 62 48.55 -4.61 3.92
N ASP A 63 47.74 -3.59 3.67
CA ASP A 63 46.29 -3.62 3.90
C ASP A 63 45.62 -4.69 3.02
N PHE A 64 45.97 -4.77 1.73
CA PHE A 64 45.43 -5.77 0.81
C PHE A 64 45.89 -7.19 1.12
N ALA A 65 47.15 -7.37 1.56
CA ALA A 65 47.62 -8.65 2.07
C ALA A 65 46.83 -9.07 3.32
N GLY A 66 46.58 -8.15 4.24
CA GLY A 66 45.76 -8.37 5.44
C GLY A 66 44.33 -8.77 5.09
N MET A 67 43.69 -8.05 4.16
CA MET A 67 42.35 -8.37 3.68
C MET A 67 42.29 -9.79 3.09
N ALA A 68 43.17 -10.10 2.14
CA ALA A 68 43.24 -11.41 1.52
C ALA A 68 43.46 -12.53 2.55
N GLY A 69 44.27 -12.28 3.59
CA GLY A 69 44.48 -13.20 4.70
C GLY A 69 43.24 -13.50 5.55
N LEU A 70 42.25 -12.59 5.57
CA LEU A 70 40.96 -12.79 6.23
C LEU A 70 39.89 -13.41 5.31
N GLY A 71 40.26 -13.82 4.08
CA GLY A 71 39.33 -14.35 3.10
C GLY A 71 38.48 -13.30 2.38
N ILE A 72 38.82 -12.01 2.51
CA ILE A 72 38.23 -10.94 1.70
C ILE A 72 38.73 -11.09 0.27
N ASN A 73 37.81 -10.99 -0.69
CA ASN A 73 38.11 -11.10 -2.12
C ASN A 73 37.77 -9.83 -2.90
N THR A 74 37.13 -8.85 -2.25
CA THR A 74 36.63 -7.63 -2.88
C THR A 74 36.90 -6.41 -2.00
N VAL A 75 37.34 -5.32 -2.61
CA VAL A 75 37.55 -4.03 -1.96
C VAL A 75 36.58 -3.02 -2.55
N ARG A 76 35.83 -2.30 -1.72
CA ARG A 76 34.99 -1.18 -2.17
C ARG A 76 35.68 0.14 -1.86
N VAL A 77 35.87 0.97 -2.87
CA VAL A 77 36.43 2.33 -2.73
C VAL A 77 35.38 3.39 -3.09
N TYR A 78 35.49 4.59 -2.52
CA TYR A 78 34.52 5.68 -2.72
C TYR A 78 34.99 6.77 -3.68
N THR A 79 36.27 6.74 -4.04
CA THR A 79 36.88 7.60 -5.06
C THR A 79 37.50 6.74 -6.17
N PRO A 80 37.57 7.26 -7.41
CA PRO A 80 38.21 6.53 -8.51
C PRO A 80 39.69 6.26 -8.20
N PRO A 81 40.13 4.98 -8.14
CA PRO A 81 41.51 4.65 -7.81
C PRO A 81 42.45 4.87 -9.01
N ARG A 82 43.73 5.10 -8.71
CA ARG A 82 44.79 5.02 -9.72
C ARG A 82 44.99 3.57 -10.19
N PRO A 83 45.44 3.35 -11.44
CA PRO A 83 45.77 2.01 -11.94
C PRO A 83 46.71 1.22 -11.02
N ALA A 84 47.66 1.88 -10.37
CA ALA A 84 48.60 1.24 -9.44
C ALA A 84 47.92 0.55 -8.23
N LEU A 85 46.80 1.09 -7.74
CA LEU A 85 46.02 0.45 -6.67
C LEU A 85 45.29 -0.79 -7.22
N LEU A 86 44.75 -0.70 -8.43
CA LEU A 86 44.12 -1.84 -9.10
C LEU A 86 45.12 -2.95 -9.40
N ASP A 87 46.36 -2.61 -9.78
CA ASP A 87 47.45 -3.56 -9.96
C ASP A 87 47.76 -4.28 -8.63
N GLU A 88 47.81 -3.55 -7.52
CA GLU A 88 48.05 -4.14 -6.21
C GLU A 88 46.89 -5.03 -5.77
N ALA A 89 45.65 -4.63 -6.02
CA ALA A 89 44.48 -5.48 -5.79
C ALA A 89 44.60 -6.80 -6.58
N ALA A 90 44.93 -6.71 -7.88
CA ALA A 90 45.13 -7.88 -8.72
C ALA A 90 46.25 -8.81 -8.24
N ARG A 91 47.37 -8.25 -7.73
CA ARG A 91 48.49 -9.04 -7.16
C ARG A 91 48.04 -9.88 -5.96
N HIS A 92 47.09 -9.38 -5.18
CA HIS A 92 46.53 -10.07 -4.02
C HIS A 92 45.24 -10.85 -4.32
N GLY A 93 44.86 -10.98 -5.60
CA GLY A 93 43.63 -11.68 -6.01
C GLY A 93 42.34 -10.93 -5.66
N LEU A 94 42.43 -9.66 -5.25
CA LEU A 94 41.31 -8.82 -4.90
C LEU A 94 40.69 -8.17 -6.14
N ARG A 95 39.37 -8.07 -6.14
CA ARG A 95 38.60 -7.27 -7.09
C ARG A 95 38.16 -5.96 -6.45
N VAL A 96 37.87 -4.95 -7.25
CA VAL A 96 37.53 -3.60 -6.79
C VAL A 96 36.15 -3.19 -7.29
N ILE A 97 35.31 -2.76 -6.34
CA ILE A 97 34.09 -1.99 -6.58
C ILE A 97 34.49 -0.51 -6.59
N VAL A 98 34.38 0.14 -7.74
CA VAL A 98 34.81 1.51 -7.95
C VAL A 98 33.66 2.47 -7.70
N GLY A 99 33.73 3.25 -6.62
CA GLY A 99 32.83 4.36 -6.34
C GLY A 99 33.14 5.56 -7.22
N LEU A 100 32.11 6.10 -7.88
CA LEU A 100 32.18 7.34 -8.63
C LEU A 100 31.36 8.41 -7.89
N PRO A 101 32.00 9.24 -7.05
CA PRO A 101 31.32 10.27 -6.30
C PRO A 101 31.06 11.48 -7.20
N TRP A 102 29.95 12.16 -6.96
CA TRP A 102 29.60 13.42 -7.61
C TRP A 102 28.72 14.25 -6.67
N SER A 103 28.30 15.45 -7.10
CA SER A 103 27.53 16.40 -6.29
C SER A 103 26.07 15.97 -6.05
N GLN A 104 25.88 14.77 -5.51
CA GLN A 104 24.60 14.11 -5.25
C GLN A 104 23.84 14.67 -4.03
N HIS A 105 24.51 15.47 -3.19
CA HIS A 105 23.94 16.09 -1.98
C HIS A 105 23.36 17.49 -2.20
N VAL A 106 23.37 17.99 -3.44
CA VAL A 106 22.77 19.28 -3.82
C VAL A 106 21.66 19.07 -4.84
N ALA A 107 20.89 20.11 -5.16
CA ALA A 107 19.83 20.09 -6.19
C ALA A 107 20.41 20.02 -7.62
N PHE A 108 21.13 18.93 -7.91
CA PHE A 108 22.00 18.79 -9.08
C PHE A 108 21.26 18.84 -10.44
N LEU A 109 19.95 18.58 -10.45
CA LEU A 109 19.13 18.64 -11.67
C LEU A 109 18.68 20.07 -12.03
N ASP A 110 18.92 21.05 -11.17
CA ASP A 110 18.55 22.44 -11.44
C ASP A 110 19.59 23.14 -12.33
N ASP A 111 20.85 22.69 -12.31
CA ASP A 111 21.89 23.15 -13.22
C ASP A 111 22.22 22.10 -14.32
N ARG A 112 21.83 22.43 -15.55
CA ARG A 112 22.12 21.62 -16.74
C ARG A 112 23.62 21.46 -17.02
N ARG A 113 24.46 22.43 -16.64
CA ARG A 113 25.92 22.35 -16.82
C ARG A 113 26.49 21.32 -15.85
N LEU A 114 26.11 21.40 -14.57
CA LEU A 114 26.47 20.40 -13.56
C LEU A 114 26.00 19.00 -13.94
N THR A 115 24.74 18.83 -14.34
CA THR A 115 24.18 17.53 -14.79
C THR A 115 25.01 16.92 -15.94
N ARG A 116 25.41 17.73 -16.93
CA ARG A 116 26.26 17.27 -18.05
C ARG A 116 27.68 16.95 -17.61
N ALA A 117 28.24 17.75 -16.70
CA ALA A 117 29.57 17.51 -16.15
C ALA A 117 29.60 16.17 -15.41
N ILE A 118 28.62 15.91 -14.51
CA ILE A 118 28.47 14.64 -13.79
C ILE A 118 28.50 13.46 -14.77
N ARG A 119 27.66 13.48 -15.82
CA ARG A 119 27.60 12.42 -16.83
C ARG A 119 28.93 12.22 -17.53
N ARG A 120 29.50 13.30 -18.08
CA ARG A 120 30.77 13.26 -18.81
C ARG A 120 31.90 12.71 -17.93
N ASP A 121 31.99 13.18 -16.70
CA ASP A 121 33.11 12.87 -15.81
C ASP A 121 33.00 11.43 -15.29
N ALA A 122 31.79 10.98 -14.91
CA ALA A 122 31.55 9.58 -14.54
C ALA A 122 31.88 8.62 -15.70
N VAL A 123 31.37 8.89 -16.91
CA VAL A 123 31.63 8.06 -18.10
C VAL A 123 33.10 8.06 -18.49
N ALA A 124 33.80 9.20 -18.33
CA ALA A 124 35.24 9.27 -18.59
C ALA A 124 36.03 8.36 -17.63
N ARG A 125 35.67 8.31 -16.34
CA ARG A 125 36.31 7.44 -15.36
C ARG A 125 36.00 5.96 -15.57
N VAL A 126 34.77 5.64 -15.97
CA VAL A 126 34.43 4.28 -16.40
C VAL A 126 35.31 3.86 -17.57
N ARG A 127 35.47 4.71 -18.60
CA ARG A 127 36.30 4.41 -19.77
C ARG A 127 37.76 4.14 -19.40
N GLU A 128 38.31 4.90 -18.47
CA GLU A 128 39.70 4.78 -18.02
C GLU A 128 39.94 3.47 -17.26
N LEU A 129 39.03 3.09 -16.36
CA LEU A 129 39.27 2.02 -15.39
C LEU A 129 38.69 0.66 -15.80
N ALA A 130 37.65 0.62 -16.64
CA ALA A 130 36.93 -0.61 -16.97
C ALA A 130 37.77 -1.65 -17.73
N ALA A 131 38.86 -1.25 -18.37
CA ALA A 131 39.79 -2.17 -19.02
C ALA A 131 40.61 -2.99 -18.02
N HIS A 132 40.73 -2.52 -16.78
CA HIS A 132 41.56 -3.17 -15.77
C HIS A 132 40.85 -4.39 -15.15
N PRO A 133 41.47 -5.59 -15.09
CA PRO A 133 40.80 -6.83 -14.68
C PRO A 133 40.31 -6.83 -13.22
N ALA A 134 40.94 -6.05 -12.34
CA ALA A 134 40.47 -5.90 -10.96
C ALA A 134 39.19 -5.04 -10.84
N ALA A 135 38.93 -4.09 -11.75
CA ALA A 135 37.75 -3.23 -11.69
C ALA A 135 36.56 -3.90 -12.39
N PHE A 136 35.66 -4.50 -11.62
CA PHE A 136 34.56 -5.30 -12.17
C PHE A 136 33.17 -4.68 -11.99
N LEU A 137 32.98 -3.85 -10.96
CA LEU A 137 31.70 -3.21 -10.65
C LEU A 137 31.91 -1.71 -10.37
N PHE A 138 31.07 -0.86 -10.95
CA PHE A 138 31.08 0.58 -10.77
C PHE A 138 29.81 1.05 -10.04
N ALA A 139 29.99 1.80 -8.95
CA ALA A 139 28.90 2.45 -8.23
C ALA A 139 28.71 3.89 -8.76
N LEU A 140 27.67 4.11 -9.57
CA LEU A 140 27.35 5.39 -10.24
C LEU A 140 26.66 6.40 -9.30
N GLY A 141 27.18 6.54 -8.09
CA GLY A 141 26.61 7.35 -7.02
C GLY A 141 26.24 6.55 -5.78
N ASN A 142 26.04 7.26 -4.67
CA ASN A 142 25.78 6.69 -3.35
C ASN A 142 24.81 7.59 -2.58
N GLU A 143 23.65 7.07 -2.15
CA GLU A 143 22.77 7.74 -1.18
C GLU A 143 22.41 9.20 -1.50
N ILE A 144 21.76 9.45 -2.63
CA ILE A 144 21.10 10.73 -2.91
C ILE A 144 20.13 11.02 -1.76
N PRO A 145 20.25 12.15 -1.04
CA PRO A 145 19.42 12.42 0.12
C PRO A 145 17.93 12.45 -0.23
N ALA A 146 17.08 11.90 0.66
CA ALA A 146 15.63 11.88 0.47
C ALA A 146 15.05 13.28 0.20
N GLY A 147 15.59 14.32 0.82
CA GLY A 147 15.21 15.71 0.57
C GLY A 147 15.48 16.18 -0.87
N VAL A 148 16.59 15.74 -1.49
CA VAL A 148 16.92 16.04 -2.90
C VAL A 148 16.00 15.27 -3.85
N VAL A 149 15.72 14.00 -3.54
CA VAL A 149 14.74 13.20 -4.30
C VAL A 149 13.35 13.81 -4.23
N ARG A 150 12.93 14.27 -3.05
CA ARG A 150 11.66 14.98 -2.85
C ARG A 150 11.62 16.28 -3.65
N TRP A 151 12.68 17.10 -3.60
CA TRP A 151 12.77 18.37 -4.30
C TRP A 151 12.61 18.22 -5.82
N HIS A 152 13.32 17.25 -6.41
CA HIS A 152 13.25 17.03 -7.85
C HIS A 152 12.07 16.15 -8.29
N GLY A 153 11.50 15.36 -7.39
CA GLY A 153 10.57 14.27 -7.69
C GLY A 153 11.30 13.00 -8.15
N HIS A 154 10.84 11.84 -7.66
CA HIS A 154 11.50 10.55 -7.88
C HIS A 154 11.67 10.20 -9.36
N GLU A 155 10.64 10.43 -10.20
CA GLU A 155 10.67 10.14 -11.65
C GLU A 155 11.80 10.90 -12.39
N ARG A 156 12.20 12.09 -11.92
CA ARG A 156 13.29 12.86 -12.54
C ARG A 156 14.66 12.30 -12.14
N VAL A 157 14.80 11.86 -10.89
CA VAL A 157 16.02 11.25 -10.38
C VAL A 157 16.23 9.87 -11.02
N GLU A 158 15.19 9.03 -11.07
CA GLU A 158 15.21 7.72 -11.73
C GLU A 158 15.65 7.84 -13.20
N ARG A 159 15.03 8.75 -13.96
CA ARG A 159 15.41 9.00 -15.37
C ARG A 159 16.85 9.49 -15.54
N PHE A 160 17.34 10.29 -14.60
CA PHE A 160 18.74 10.73 -14.63
C PHE A 160 19.69 9.55 -14.40
N LEU A 161 19.44 8.74 -13.36
CA LEU A 161 20.24 7.57 -13.05
C LEU A 161 20.20 6.52 -14.17
N GLU A 162 19.03 6.29 -14.75
CA GLU A 162 18.86 5.42 -15.92
C GLU A 162 19.67 5.93 -17.12
N SER A 163 19.58 7.23 -17.44
CA SER A 163 20.38 7.79 -18.53
C SER A 163 21.88 7.73 -18.27
N LEU A 164 22.32 7.87 -17.02
CA LEU A 164 23.73 7.76 -16.65
C LEU A 164 24.23 6.31 -16.77
N TYR A 165 23.41 5.35 -16.31
CA TYR A 165 23.65 3.93 -16.47
C TYR A 165 23.79 3.55 -17.95
N GLU A 166 22.86 3.95 -18.81
CA GLU A 166 22.90 3.59 -20.24
C GLU A 166 24.18 4.13 -20.93
N GLU A 167 24.62 5.34 -20.61
CA GLU A 167 25.89 5.89 -21.16
C GLU A 167 27.14 5.15 -20.64
N ALA A 168 27.16 4.82 -19.35
CA ALA A 168 28.25 4.08 -18.74
C ALA A 168 28.31 2.64 -19.28
N LYS A 169 27.16 1.97 -19.39
CA LYS A 169 27.03 0.62 -19.94
C LYS A 169 27.42 0.56 -21.41
N ALA A 170 27.03 1.56 -22.22
CA ALA A 170 27.48 1.65 -23.61
C ALA A 170 29.01 1.81 -23.72
N THR A 171 29.64 2.46 -22.75
CA THR A 171 31.09 2.67 -22.71
C THR A 171 31.85 1.43 -22.25
N ALA A 172 31.31 0.67 -21.30
CA ALA A 172 31.89 -0.59 -20.81
C ALA A 172 30.81 -1.67 -20.66
N PRO A 173 30.39 -2.33 -21.77
CA PRO A 173 29.28 -3.28 -21.78
C PRO A 173 29.47 -4.48 -20.86
N GLU A 174 30.74 -4.82 -20.63
CA GLU A 174 31.19 -6.00 -19.91
C GLU A 174 31.37 -5.77 -18.40
N SER A 175 31.28 -4.52 -17.94
CA SER A 175 31.33 -4.16 -16.52
C SER A 175 29.95 -4.24 -15.87
N LEU A 176 29.92 -4.49 -14.56
CA LEU A 176 28.70 -4.39 -13.76
C LEU A 176 28.54 -2.97 -13.23
N PHE A 177 27.29 -2.50 -13.17
CA PHE A 177 26.98 -1.20 -12.60
C PHE A 177 25.93 -1.32 -11.51
N SER A 178 26.09 -0.47 -10.50
CA SER A 178 25.13 -0.30 -9.42
C SER A 178 24.97 1.19 -9.11
N TYR A 179 23.86 1.53 -8.47
CA TYR A 179 23.77 2.68 -7.60
C TYR A 179 23.61 2.15 -6.17
N VAL A 180 24.32 2.73 -5.20
CA VAL A 180 24.25 2.27 -3.81
C VAL A 180 23.17 3.09 -3.09
N ASN A 181 22.06 2.42 -2.76
CA ASN A 181 20.89 3.02 -2.15
C ASN A 181 20.88 2.81 -0.63
N PHE A 182 19.88 3.37 0.05
CA PHE A 182 19.67 3.27 1.49
C PHE A 182 18.17 3.39 1.82
N PRO A 183 17.73 2.98 3.02
CA PRO A 183 16.30 2.82 3.33
C PRO A 183 15.40 4.05 3.02
N PRO A 184 15.80 5.30 3.31
CA PRO A 184 14.99 6.50 3.02
C PRO A 184 14.66 6.72 1.54
N THR A 185 15.43 6.16 0.60
CA THR A 185 15.16 6.25 -0.84
C THR A 185 14.99 4.88 -1.50
N GLU A 186 14.63 3.85 -0.74
CA GLU A 186 14.35 2.49 -1.23
C GLU A 186 13.33 2.47 -2.37
N PHE A 187 12.37 3.39 -2.33
CA PHE A 187 11.24 3.45 -3.27
C PHE A 187 11.62 3.83 -4.72
N LEU A 188 12.86 4.22 -4.99
CA LEU A 188 13.33 4.53 -6.33
C LEU A 188 13.30 3.28 -7.22
N ASP A 189 12.71 3.36 -8.42
CA ASP A 189 12.83 2.29 -9.41
C ASP A 189 14.22 2.30 -10.04
N LEU A 190 15.10 1.46 -9.49
CA LEU A 190 16.48 1.30 -9.93
C LEU A 190 16.68 0.02 -10.75
N SER A 191 15.62 -0.49 -11.39
CA SER A 191 15.66 -1.77 -12.13
C SER A 191 16.60 -1.79 -13.34
N CYS A 192 17.08 -0.64 -13.81
CA CYS A 192 18.06 -0.55 -14.89
C CYS A 192 19.46 -1.06 -14.52
N PHE A 193 19.86 -1.00 -13.25
CA PHE A 193 21.20 -1.41 -12.80
C PHE A 193 21.37 -2.92 -12.73
N ASP A 194 22.60 -3.40 -13.01
CA ASP A 194 22.97 -4.83 -13.01
C ASP A 194 22.91 -5.45 -11.60
N VAL A 195 23.30 -4.68 -10.58
CA VAL A 195 23.33 -5.12 -9.17
C VAL A 195 22.51 -4.14 -8.33
N CYS A 196 21.69 -4.68 -7.43
CA CYS A 196 20.90 -3.92 -6.48
C CYS A 196 21.67 -3.81 -5.16
N SER A 197 22.15 -2.61 -4.82
CA SER A 197 23.03 -2.42 -3.67
C SER A 197 22.42 -1.51 -2.61
N PHE A 198 22.54 -1.90 -1.34
CA PHE A 198 22.05 -1.13 -0.20
C PHE A 198 23.08 -1.01 0.92
N ASN A 199 23.13 0.16 1.56
CA ASN A 199 23.78 0.36 2.84
C ASN A 199 22.75 0.18 3.96
N VAL A 200 22.99 -0.73 4.91
CA VAL A 200 22.04 -1.06 5.99
C VAL A 200 22.77 -1.22 7.31
N TYR A 201 22.26 -0.58 8.37
CA TYR A 201 22.90 -0.48 9.68
C TYR A 201 21.98 -0.94 10.84
N LEU A 202 21.14 -1.95 10.63
CA LEU A 202 20.20 -2.45 11.66
C LEU A 202 20.92 -3.35 12.68
N HIS A 203 20.89 -3.02 13.97
CA HIS A 203 21.64 -3.78 14.99
C HIS A 203 20.93 -5.08 15.42
N SER A 204 19.62 -5.19 15.21
CA SER A 204 18.81 -6.38 15.49
C SER A 204 18.84 -7.35 14.32
N GLU A 205 19.36 -8.57 14.52
CA GLU A 205 19.43 -9.59 13.46
C GLU A 205 18.05 -9.99 12.91
N PRO A 206 16.99 -10.17 13.73
CA PRO A 206 15.64 -10.41 13.21
C PRO A 206 15.12 -9.29 12.31
N GLU A 207 15.33 -8.03 12.68
CA GLU A 207 14.91 -6.88 11.87
C GLU A 207 15.70 -6.79 10.57
N LEU A 208 17.02 -7.04 10.64
CA LEU A 208 17.87 -7.11 9.45
C LEU A 208 17.39 -8.21 8.50
N ARG A 209 17.10 -9.42 8.98
CA ARG A 209 16.62 -10.52 8.15
C ARG A 209 15.25 -10.24 7.53
N ALA A 210 14.34 -9.63 8.29
CA ALA A 210 13.06 -9.18 7.74
C ALA A 210 13.28 -8.15 6.61
N TYR A 211 14.19 -7.20 6.82
CA TYR A 211 14.51 -6.19 5.83
C TYR A 211 15.26 -6.76 4.60
N LEU A 212 16.18 -7.70 4.78
CA LEU A 212 16.85 -8.40 3.67
C LEU A 212 15.86 -9.20 2.82
N ALA A 213 14.86 -9.86 3.41
CA ALA A 213 13.79 -10.54 2.67
C ALA A 213 13.01 -9.54 1.79
N ARG A 214 12.69 -8.36 2.33
CA ARG A 214 12.09 -7.27 1.56
C ARG A 214 13.00 -6.79 0.42
N LEU A 215 14.28 -6.53 0.71
CA LEU A 215 15.25 -6.10 -0.31
C LEU A 215 15.43 -7.16 -1.41
N GLN A 216 15.33 -8.45 -1.09
CA GLN A 216 15.33 -9.52 -2.08
C GLN A 216 14.12 -9.47 -3.02
N ASN A 217 12.96 -9.06 -2.51
CA ASN A 217 11.77 -8.84 -3.33
C ASN A 217 11.92 -7.56 -4.19
N VAL A 218 12.50 -6.49 -3.64
CA VAL A 218 12.82 -5.24 -4.38
C VAL A 218 13.86 -5.47 -5.48
N ALA A 219 14.89 -6.27 -5.22
CA ALA A 219 15.91 -6.63 -6.20
C ALA A 219 15.31 -7.39 -7.39
N GLY A 220 14.19 -8.11 -7.18
CA GLY A 220 13.57 -8.94 -8.19
C GLY A 220 14.56 -10.01 -8.63
N GLN A 221 14.80 -10.13 -9.94
CA GLN A 221 15.72 -11.15 -10.47
C GLN A 221 17.20 -10.76 -10.44
N ARG A 222 17.54 -9.60 -9.87
CA ARG A 222 18.90 -9.07 -9.87
C ARG A 222 19.66 -9.47 -8.61
N PRO A 223 20.99 -9.52 -8.65
CA PRO A 223 21.80 -9.74 -7.46
C PRO A 223 21.62 -8.62 -6.44
N LEU A 224 21.40 -9.00 -5.18
CA LEU A 224 21.36 -8.09 -4.04
C LEU A 224 22.74 -8.04 -3.36
N LEU A 225 23.28 -6.85 -3.14
CA LEU A 225 24.54 -6.61 -2.45
C LEU A 225 24.28 -5.75 -1.19
N LEU A 226 24.66 -6.26 -0.02
CA LEU A 226 24.79 -5.43 1.17
C LEU A 226 26.13 -4.68 1.09
N ALA A 227 26.07 -3.45 0.56
CA ALA A 227 27.24 -2.67 0.16
C ALA A 227 28.00 -2.04 1.34
N GLU A 228 27.34 -1.94 2.49
CA GLU A 228 27.90 -1.62 3.80
C GLU A 228 27.19 -2.46 4.87
N ALA A 229 27.99 -3.15 5.69
CA ALA A 229 27.56 -4.00 6.79
C ALA A 229 28.44 -3.73 8.00
N GLY A 230 27.86 -3.43 9.16
CA GLY A 230 28.62 -3.29 10.39
C GLY A 230 28.02 -2.37 11.45
N ALA A 231 28.76 -2.21 12.53
CA ALA A 231 28.49 -1.29 13.62
C ALA A 231 29.80 -0.65 14.12
N ASP A 232 29.71 0.47 14.83
CA ASP A 232 30.89 1.15 15.36
C ASP A 232 31.26 0.65 16.76
N SER A 233 32.56 0.56 17.04
CA SER A 233 33.06 0.09 18.33
C SER A 233 33.11 1.15 19.44
N ILE A 234 32.81 2.43 19.14
CA ILE A 234 32.70 3.49 20.16
C ILE A 234 31.41 3.31 20.95
N ARG A 235 30.29 3.06 20.25
CA ARG A 235 28.96 2.93 20.82
C ARG A 235 28.64 1.51 21.27
N GLU A 236 29.04 0.50 20.48
CA GLU A 236 28.73 -0.91 20.76
C GLU A 236 29.83 -1.66 21.55
N GLY A 237 31.00 -1.03 21.71
CA GLY A 237 32.20 -1.73 22.16
C GLY A 237 32.75 -2.71 21.10
N ARG A 238 33.96 -3.22 21.33
CA ARG A 238 34.65 -4.09 20.35
C ARG A 238 33.96 -5.44 20.14
N ASP A 239 33.38 -6.01 21.20
CA ASP A 239 32.65 -7.28 21.11
C ASP A 239 31.25 -7.10 20.50
N GLY A 240 30.59 -5.97 20.80
CA GLY A 240 29.32 -5.60 20.17
C GLY A 240 29.48 -5.40 18.67
N GLN A 241 30.50 -4.64 18.25
CA GLN A 241 30.90 -4.52 16.84
C GLN A 241 31.12 -5.89 16.20
N ALA A 242 31.94 -6.75 16.81
CA ALA A 242 32.26 -8.06 16.24
C ALA A 242 31.02 -8.93 16.01
N ARG A 243 30.12 -8.97 17.00
CA ARG A 243 28.86 -9.71 16.92
C ARG A 243 27.93 -9.14 15.84
N ILE A 244 27.72 -7.82 15.80
CA ILE A 244 26.77 -7.19 14.87
C ILE A 244 27.29 -7.28 13.43
N THR A 245 28.56 -6.93 13.19
CA THR A 245 29.14 -6.98 11.83
C THR A 245 29.16 -8.42 11.28
N ALA A 246 29.51 -9.42 12.10
CA ALA A 246 29.44 -10.81 11.67
C ALA A 246 27.99 -11.28 11.43
N ALA A 247 27.03 -10.85 12.26
CA ALA A 247 25.62 -11.14 12.05
C ALA A 247 25.09 -10.54 10.74
N HIS A 248 25.50 -9.31 10.39
CA HIS A 248 25.15 -8.69 9.10
C HIS A 248 25.65 -9.49 7.92
N VAL A 249 26.94 -9.85 7.93
CA VAL A 249 27.58 -10.61 6.86
C VAL A 249 26.92 -11.97 6.70
N ARG A 250 26.73 -12.71 7.80
CA ARG A 250 26.08 -14.02 7.79
C ARG A 250 24.64 -13.94 7.30
N ALA A 251 23.84 -13.04 7.84
CA ALA A 251 22.44 -12.88 7.45
C ALA A 251 22.31 -12.52 5.97
N ALA A 252 23.16 -11.63 5.44
CA ALA A 252 23.15 -11.30 4.01
C ALA A 252 23.32 -12.54 3.13
N PHE A 253 24.30 -13.41 3.40
CA PHE A 253 24.51 -14.61 2.60
C PHE A 253 23.41 -15.67 2.79
N GLU A 254 22.96 -15.91 4.02
CA GLU A 254 21.91 -16.89 4.31
C GLU A 254 20.55 -16.48 3.72
N GLU A 255 20.28 -15.18 3.60
CA GLU A 255 19.10 -14.65 2.88
C GLU A 255 19.35 -14.58 1.35
N GLY A 256 20.52 -15.03 0.88
CA GLY A 256 20.90 -15.20 -0.52
C GLY A 256 21.31 -13.92 -1.25
N ALA A 257 21.83 -12.92 -0.53
CA ALA A 257 22.54 -11.80 -1.16
C ALA A 257 23.79 -12.34 -1.90
N CYS A 258 24.15 -11.72 -3.02
CA CYS A 258 25.36 -12.08 -3.75
C CYS A 258 26.64 -11.63 -3.04
N GLY A 259 26.51 -10.87 -1.95
CA GLY A 259 27.63 -10.28 -1.24
C GLY A 259 27.27 -9.48 -0.01
N ALA A 260 28.28 -9.31 0.84
CA ALA A 260 28.30 -8.35 1.93
C ALA A 260 29.68 -7.69 2.02
N VAL A 261 29.69 -6.39 2.29
CA VAL A 261 30.92 -5.59 2.40
C VAL A 261 31.01 -5.00 3.80
N ALA A 262 31.99 -5.44 4.58
CA ALA A 262 32.22 -4.92 5.92
C ALA A 262 32.61 -3.44 5.86
N PHE A 263 31.83 -2.60 6.53
CA PHE A 263 32.15 -1.20 6.79
C PHE A 263 32.81 -1.12 8.16
N ALA A 264 34.12 -0.93 8.27
CA ALA A 264 35.13 -0.68 7.22
C ALA A 264 36.41 -1.50 7.45
N TRP A 265 37.40 -1.45 6.55
CA TRP A 265 38.71 -2.08 6.81
C TRP A 265 39.36 -1.50 8.05
N THR A 266 39.45 -0.17 8.14
CA THR A 266 40.16 0.58 9.18
C THR A 266 39.28 1.68 9.78
N ASP A 267 39.57 2.09 11.01
CA ASP A 267 38.97 3.26 11.67
C ASP A 267 39.40 4.60 11.05
N GLU A 268 40.46 4.57 10.24
CA GLU A 268 40.91 5.74 9.52
C GLU A 268 39.90 6.12 8.43
N TRP A 269 39.27 7.29 8.59
CA TRP A 269 38.29 7.80 7.64
C TRP A 269 38.41 9.32 7.49
N TRP A 270 38.15 9.81 6.28
CA TRP A 270 38.26 11.22 5.91
C TRP A 270 37.02 11.68 5.17
N ARG A 271 36.38 12.77 5.59
CA ARG A 271 35.22 13.34 4.88
C ARG A 271 35.14 14.84 5.11
N GLY A 272 34.75 15.59 4.08
CA GLY A 272 34.51 17.04 4.22
C GLY A 272 35.75 17.90 4.44
N GLY A 273 36.96 17.33 4.33
CA GLY A 273 38.22 18.04 4.61
C GLY A 273 38.80 17.75 5.99
N ASP A 274 38.14 16.89 6.77
CA ASP A 274 38.56 16.55 8.13
C ASP A 274 38.63 15.02 8.36
N PRO A 275 39.48 14.55 9.29
CA PRO A 275 39.45 13.18 9.75
C PRO A 275 38.20 12.95 10.59
N ILE A 276 37.45 11.89 10.30
CA ILE A 276 36.32 11.50 11.13
C ILE A 276 36.85 10.75 12.34
N VAL A 277 36.50 11.22 13.54
CA VAL A 277 36.96 10.68 14.84
C VAL A 277 35.82 10.22 15.75
N ASP A 278 34.56 10.38 15.34
CA ASP A 278 33.37 10.05 16.14
C ASP A 278 32.79 8.65 15.82
N TRP A 279 33.51 7.86 15.02
CA TRP A 279 33.16 6.48 14.70
C TRP A 279 34.40 5.59 14.55
N ASP A 280 34.29 4.32 14.94
CA ASP A 280 35.36 3.31 14.81
C ASP A 280 34.78 2.00 14.25
N PHE A 281 34.45 2.00 12.96
CA PHE A 281 33.88 0.88 12.21
C PHE A 281 34.92 -0.15 11.71
N GLY A 282 36.22 0.16 11.79
CA GLY A 282 37.28 -0.65 11.22
C GLY A 282 37.35 -2.07 11.78
N LEU A 283 37.60 -3.06 10.91
CA LEU A 283 38.06 -4.40 11.28
C LEU A 283 39.44 -4.36 11.95
N VAL A 284 40.27 -3.41 11.52
CA VAL A 284 41.50 -3.01 12.18
C VAL A 284 41.37 -1.59 12.71
N ASN A 285 42.15 -1.24 13.73
CA ASN A 285 42.19 0.13 14.23
C ASN A 285 43.00 1.05 13.30
N ARG A 286 43.10 2.35 13.64
CA ARG A 286 43.87 3.33 12.85
C ARG A 286 45.32 2.89 12.60
N GLU A 287 45.96 2.26 13.57
CA GLU A 287 47.33 1.72 13.47
C GLU A 287 47.41 0.33 12.78
N ARG A 288 46.32 -0.14 12.17
CA ARG A 288 46.19 -1.45 11.50
C ARG A 288 46.35 -2.66 12.41
N ARG A 289 46.07 -2.51 13.70
CA ARG A 289 45.97 -3.64 14.65
C ARG A 289 44.59 -4.28 14.55
N PRO A 290 44.48 -5.61 14.42
CA PRO A 290 43.19 -6.28 14.27
C PRO A 290 42.32 -6.14 15.52
N LYS A 291 41.03 -5.90 15.31
CA LYS A 291 39.99 -5.96 16.35
C LYS A 291 39.32 -7.34 16.34
N PRO A 292 38.55 -7.70 17.39
CA PRO A 292 37.76 -8.94 17.41
C PRO A 292 36.84 -9.10 16.18
N ALA A 293 36.34 -7.98 15.64
CA ALA A 293 35.52 -7.97 14.43
C ALA A 293 36.21 -8.58 13.21
N ALA A 294 37.53 -8.43 13.06
CA ALA A 294 38.27 -9.02 11.95
C ALA A 294 38.15 -10.56 11.93
N ALA A 295 38.32 -11.20 13.09
CA ALA A 295 38.21 -12.65 13.21
C ALA A 295 36.75 -13.12 13.04
N ALA A 296 35.79 -12.40 13.62
CA ALA A 296 34.37 -12.75 13.51
C ALA A 296 33.85 -12.66 12.07
N VAL A 297 34.26 -11.62 11.32
CA VAL A 297 33.90 -11.45 9.90
C VAL A 297 34.61 -12.48 9.03
N ALA A 298 35.88 -12.80 9.29
CA ALA A 298 36.60 -13.86 8.57
C ALA A 298 35.90 -15.23 8.74
N ALA A 299 35.42 -15.55 9.95
CA ALA A 299 34.64 -16.76 10.19
C ALA A 299 33.32 -16.75 9.40
N ALA A 300 32.56 -15.64 9.44
CA ALA A 300 31.32 -15.51 8.67
C ALA A 300 31.56 -15.62 7.14
N PHE A 301 32.68 -15.09 6.64
CA PHE A 301 33.08 -15.25 5.25
C PHE A 301 33.49 -16.68 4.90
N ALA A 302 34.13 -17.42 5.81
CA ALA A 302 34.47 -18.82 5.60
C ALA A 302 33.21 -19.71 5.53
N ASP A 303 32.20 -19.39 6.34
CA ASP A 303 30.93 -20.12 6.41
C ASP A 303 29.93 -19.78 5.28
N ALA A 304 30.18 -18.74 4.48
CA ALA A 304 29.24 -18.31 3.45
C ALA A 304 29.11 -19.32 2.28
N PRO A 305 27.88 -19.62 1.80
CA PRO A 305 26.61 -19.03 2.23
C PRO A 305 25.98 -19.69 3.46
N PHE A 306 26.31 -20.94 3.76
CA PHE A 306 25.84 -21.69 4.91
C PHE A 306 26.96 -22.52 5.52
N SER A 307 27.10 -22.48 6.85
CA SER A 307 28.15 -23.24 7.54
C SER A 307 27.96 -24.75 7.41
N VAL A 308 29.05 -25.50 7.38
CA VAL A 308 29.02 -26.98 7.34
C VAL A 308 28.28 -27.56 8.54
N ALA A 309 28.41 -26.92 9.71
CA ALA A 309 27.71 -27.33 10.93
C ALA A 309 26.19 -27.17 10.81
N ALA A 310 25.71 -26.08 10.18
CA ALA A 310 24.29 -25.90 9.93
C ALA A 310 23.76 -26.95 8.94
N GLN A 311 24.49 -27.15 7.83
CA GLN A 311 24.11 -28.12 6.79
C GLN A 311 24.02 -29.56 7.31
N ALA A 312 24.85 -29.94 8.29
CA ALA A 312 24.82 -31.27 8.89
C ALA A 312 23.50 -31.59 9.64
N THR A 313 22.70 -30.57 9.97
CA THR A 313 21.40 -30.74 10.64
C THR A 313 20.22 -30.78 9.67
N TRP A 314 20.46 -30.56 8.38
CA TRP A 314 19.40 -30.44 7.39
C TRP A 314 18.78 -31.80 7.04
N PRO A 315 17.45 -31.85 6.83
CA PRO A 315 16.74 -33.08 6.54
C PRO A 315 17.00 -33.59 5.12
N ARG A 316 16.78 -34.89 4.91
CA ARG A 316 16.81 -35.48 3.57
C ARG A 316 15.67 -34.95 2.69
N VAL A 317 15.99 -34.57 1.46
CA VAL A 317 15.02 -34.06 0.47
C VAL A 317 14.83 -35.05 -0.68
N SER A 318 13.58 -35.36 -1.04
CA SER A 318 13.25 -36.05 -2.29
C SER A 318 12.83 -35.05 -3.35
N VAL A 319 13.61 -34.93 -4.42
CA VAL A 319 13.26 -34.09 -5.59
C VAL A 319 12.45 -34.94 -6.57
N VAL A 320 11.22 -34.52 -6.85
CA VAL A 320 10.30 -35.19 -7.77
C VAL A 320 10.20 -34.40 -9.07
N VAL A 321 10.49 -35.05 -10.18
CA VAL A 321 10.35 -34.50 -11.54
C VAL A 321 9.28 -35.29 -12.28
N CYS A 322 8.22 -34.64 -12.73
CA CYS A 322 7.18 -35.26 -13.55
C CYS A 322 7.41 -34.90 -15.02
N ALA A 323 7.48 -35.90 -15.90
CA ALA A 323 7.80 -35.69 -17.31
C ALA A 323 6.76 -36.35 -18.22
N TYR A 324 6.38 -35.66 -19.30
CA TYR A 324 5.59 -36.22 -20.40
C TYR A 324 6.00 -35.58 -21.73
N ASN A 325 6.63 -36.36 -22.60
CA ASN A 325 7.20 -35.89 -23.88
C ASN A 325 8.08 -34.64 -23.71
N ALA A 326 9.09 -34.74 -22.84
CA ALA A 326 9.98 -33.65 -22.44
C ALA A 326 11.41 -33.83 -22.97
N ALA A 327 11.61 -34.59 -24.05
CA ALA A 327 12.96 -34.90 -24.56
C ALA A 327 13.79 -33.65 -24.93
N ASP A 328 13.13 -32.53 -25.25
CA ASP A 328 13.81 -31.29 -25.65
C ASP A 328 14.45 -30.52 -24.48
N THR A 329 13.99 -30.74 -23.23
CA THR A 329 14.40 -29.94 -22.06
C THR A 329 14.90 -30.76 -20.88
N LEU A 330 14.57 -32.06 -20.82
CA LEU A 330 14.85 -32.90 -19.66
C LEU A 330 16.35 -33.03 -19.35
N GLU A 331 17.21 -33.04 -20.39
CA GLU A 331 18.66 -33.13 -20.21
C GLU A 331 19.23 -31.95 -19.40
N ASP A 332 18.81 -30.72 -19.70
CA ASP A 332 19.26 -29.52 -18.96
C ASP A 332 18.74 -29.56 -17.51
N CYS A 333 17.49 -30.02 -17.32
CA CYS A 333 16.90 -30.22 -16.00
C CYS A 333 17.72 -31.18 -15.14
N LEU A 334 17.93 -32.41 -15.60
CA LEU A 334 18.65 -33.44 -14.84
C LEU A 334 20.13 -33.08 -14.64
N SER A 335 20.78 -32.50 -15.65
CA SER A 335 22.15 -31.99 -15.54
C SER A 335 22.30 -30.89 -14.48
N SER A 336 21.26 -30.07 -14.26
CA SER A 336 21.27 -29.05 -13.21
C SER A 336 21.07 -29.66 -11.82
N LEU A 337 20.22 -30.70 -11.70
CA LEU A 337 20.01 -31.44 -10.45
C LEU A 337 21.28 -32.17 -10.00
N ASP A 338 22.07 -32.71 -10.94
CA ASP A 338 23.35 -33.35 -10.64
C ASP A 338 24.39 -32.40 -10.01
N ARG A 339 24.20 -31.08 -10.16
CA ARG A 339 25.09 -30.02 -9.64
C ARG A 339 24.64 -29.42 -8.31
N LEU A 340 23.55 -29.92 -7.72
CA LEU A 340 23.02 -29.39 -6.46
C LEU A 340 24.01 -29.55 -5.31
N ARG A 341 24.20 -28.46 -4.56
CA ARG A 341 25.00 -28.38 -3.33
C ARG A 341 24.10 -28.52 -2.12
N TYR A 342 23.56 -29.73 -1.96
CA TYR A 342 22.77 -30.12 -0.80
C TYR A 342 23.30 -31.44 -0.24
N PRO A 343 23.47 -31.58 1.08
CA PRO A 343 24.20 -32.71 1.66
C PRO A 343 23.49 -34.06 1.48
N ASP A 344 22.17 -34.12 1.59
CA ASP A 344 21.40 -35.37 1.51
C ASP A 344 20.10 -35.20 0.71
N TYR A 345 20.12 -35.65 -0.56
CA TYR A 345 18.95 -35.63 -1.42
C TYR A 345 18.90 -36.84 -2.36
N GLU A 346 17.72 -37.12 -2.90
CA GLU A 346 17.49 -38.06 -4.00
C GLU A 346 16.66 -37.42 -5.11
N VAL A 347 16.74 -37.97 -6.32
CA VAL A 347 15.92 -37.54 -7.46
C VAL A 347 15.03 -38.69 -7.92
N VAL A 348 13.72 -38.46 -7.94
CA VAL A 348 12.70 -39.39 -8.43
C VAL A 348 12.07 -38.77 -9.67
N LEU A 349 12.24 -39.40 -10.83
CA LEU A 349 11.59 -38.99 -12.06
C LEU A 349 10.41 -39.91 -12.36
N VAL A 350 9.23 -39.33 -12.58
CA VAL A 350 8.03 -40.04 -13.00
C VAL A 350 7.75 -39.72 -14.47
N ASP A 351 7.91 -40.71 -15.34
CA ASP A 351 7.57 -40.64 -16.76
C ASP A 351 6.09 -41.04 -16.95
N ASP A 352 5.24 -40.04 -17.21
CA ASP A 352 3.79 -40.18 -17.38
C ASP A 352 3.40 -40.65 -18.79
N GLY A 353 4.03 -41.72 -19.24
CA GLY A 353 3.72 -42.41 -20.49
C GLY A 353 4.22 -41.69 -21.74
N SER A 354 5.43 -41.14 -21.70
CA SER A 354 6.07 -40.48 -22.86
C SER A 354 6.22 -41.42 -24.06
N ARG A 355 6.16 -40.82 -25.26
CA ARG A 355 6.29 -41.52 -26.56
C ARG A 355 7.53 -41.10 -27.34
N ASP A 356 8.32 -40.19 -26.78
CA ASP A 356 9.58 -39.70 -27.33
C ASP A 356 10.77 -40.27 -26.54
N ARG A 357 11.93 -39.61 -26.61
CA ARG A 357 13.17 -40.04 -25.95
C ARG A 357 13.26 -39.67 -24.47
N THR A 358 12.18 -39.20 -23.84
CA THR A 358 12.17 -38.78 -22.41
C THR A 358 12.69 -39.88 -21.49
N GLY A 359 12.14 -41.10 -21.59
CA GLY A 359 12.59 -42.23 -20.77
C GLY A 359 14.01 -42.71 -21.08
N GLU A 360 14.53 -42.50 -22.29
CA GLU A 360 15.93 -42.80 -22.65
C GLU A 360 16.88 -41.84 -21.91
N ILE A 361 16.58 -40.54 -21.98
CA ILE A 361 17.34 -39.48 -21.31
C ILE A 361 17.33 -39.69 -19.79
N ALA A 362 16.15 -39.95 -19.20
CA ALA A 362 16.02 -40.14 -17.76
C ALA A 362 16.90 -41.29 -17.22
N ARG A 363 17.01 -42.41 -17.95
CA ARG A 363 17.82 -43.56 -17.55
C ARG A 363 19.33 -43.34 -17.72
N ALA A 364 19.74 -42.34 -18.51
CA ALA A 364 21.15 -42.00 -18.68
C ALA A 364 21.74 -41.32 -17.44
N HIS A 365 20.91 -40.72 -16.57
CA HIS A 365 21.36 -40.08 -15.34
C HIS A 365 21.40 -41.08 -14.17
N PRO A 366 22.58 -41.39 -13.62
CA PRO A 366 22.74 -42.46 -12.62
C PRO A 366 22.16 -42.12 -11.24
N ARG A 367 21.94 -40.84 -10.94
CA ARG A 367 21.34 -40.37 -9.67
C ARG A 367 19.81 -40.36 -9.67
N VAL A 368 19.19 -40.62 -10.83
CA VAL A 368 17.75 -40.50 -11.02
C VAL A 368 17.08 -41.86 -10.90
N ARG A 369 16.13 -41.97 -9.97
CA ARG A 369 15.23 -43.12 -9.88
C ARG A 369 14.04 -42.90 -10.81
N VAL A 370 14.03 -43.60 -11.94
CA VAL A 370 12.96 -43.51 -12.94
C VAL A 370 11.79 -44.43 -12.59
N ILE A 371 10.56 -43.92 -12.64
CA ILE A 371 9.30 -44.64 -12.48
C ILE A 371 8.45 -44.37 -13.72
N GLU A 372 8.06 -45.42 -14.44
CA GLU A 372 7.24 -45.31 -15.65
C GLU A 372 5.79 -45.67 -15.34
N THR A 373 4.86 -44.83 -15.77
CA THR A 373 3.41 -45.04 -15.59
C THR A 373 2.65 -44.81 -16.90
N PRO A 374 1.47 -45.42 -17.09
CA PRO A 374 0.55 -45.01 -18.15
C PRO A 374 0.15 -43.54 -17.96
N ASN A 375 -0.02 -42.79 -19.06
CA ASN A 375 -0.41 -41.38 -19.01
C ASN A 375 -1.73 -41.18 -18.26
N GLN A 376 -1.62 -40.59 -17.07
CA GLN A 376 -2.74 -40.31 -16.17
C GLN A 376 -2.81 -38.83 -15.77
N GLY A 377 -1.86 -38.00 -16.24
CA GLY A 377 -1.82 -36.58 -15.98
C GLY A 377 -0.87 -36.18 -14.86
N LEU A 378 -0.60 -34.88 -14.79
CA LEU A 378 0.45 -34.30 -13.93
C LEU A 378 0.27 -34.62 -12.44
N SER A 379 -0.93 -34.45 -11.90
CA SER A 379 -1.17 -34.69 -10.47
C SER A 379 -1.04 -36.16 -10.07
N ALA A 380 -1.43 -37.08 -10.95
CA ALA A 380 -1.23 -38.51 -10.72
C ALA A 380 0.27 -38.84 -10.67
N ALA A 381 1.06 -38.29 -11.61
CA ALA A 381 2.51 -38.44 -11.60
C ALA A 381 3.15 -37.85 -10.33
N ARG A 382 2.70 -36.67 -9.86
CA ARG A 382 3.18 -36.06 -8.61
C ARG A 382 2.91 -36.94 -7.38
N ASN A 383 1.78 -37.64 -7.34
CA ASN A 383 1.44 -38.58 -6.26
C ASN A 383 2.27 -39.86 -6.31
N VAL A 384 2.58 -40.37 -7.50
CA VAL A 384 3.51 -41.50 -7.65
C VAL A 384 4.89 -41.12 -7.11
N GLY A 385 5.34 -39.90 -7.42
CA GLY A 385 6.58 -39.35 -6.84
C GLY A 385 6.51 -39.22 -5.32
N LEU A 386 5.41 -38.69 -4.77
CA LEU A 386 5.19 -38.59 -3.31
C LEU A 386 5.25 -39.95 -2.61
N ALA A 387 4.64 -40.98 -3.21
CA ALA A 387 4.63 -42.33 -2.67
C ALA A 387 6.03 -42.97 -2.69
N ALA A 388 6.85 -42.64 -3.69
CA ALA A 388 8.22 -43.13 -3.84
C ALA A 388 9.25 -42.35 -3.00
N ALA A 389 8.93 -41.12 -2.58
CA ALA A 389 9.80 -40.23 -1.82
C ALA A 389 10.15 -40.78 -0.43
N THR A 390 11.43 -40.75 -0.08
CA THR A 390 11.98 -41.20 1.21
C THR A 390 12.45 -40.07 2.13
N GLY A 391 12.58 -38.84 1.61
CA GLY A 391 12.92 -37.64 2.38
C GLY A 391 11.74 -37.16 3.23
N SER A 392 12.04 -36.46 4.33
CA SER A 392 11.00 -35.80 5.13
C SER A 392 10.46 -34.52 4.47
N ILE A 393 11.19 -33.99 3.50
CA ILE A 393 10.76 -32.91 2.60
C ILE A 393 10.71 -33.45 1.17
N VAL A 394 9.66 -33.09 0.43
CA VAL A 394 9.50 -33.40 -0.99
C VAL A 394 9.50 -32.10 -1.79
N ALA A 395 10.48 -31.94 -2.67
CA ALA A 395 10.58 -30.82 -3.60
C ALA A 395 10.05 -31.24 -4.98
N TYR A 396 9.30 -30.39 -5.65
CA TYR A 396 8.79 -30.60 -6.99
C TYR A 396 9.40 -29.58 -7.95
N THR A 397 9.80 -30.06 -9.12
CA THR A 397 10.19 -29.21 -10.25
C THR A 397 9.75 -29.87 -11.57
N ASP A 398 9.72 -29.09 -12.65
CA ASP A 398 9.21 -29.54 -13.95
C ASP A 398 10.38 -29.92 -14.88
N ALA A 399 10.13 -30.81 -15.85
CA ALA A 399 11.15 -31.28 -16.79
C ALA A 399 11.67 -30.19 -17.75
N ASP A 400 11.06 -29.00 -17.77
CA ASP A 400 11.47 -27.81 -18.52
C ASP A 400 12.09 -26.72 -17.62
N VAL A 401 12.66 -27.14 -16.48
CA VAL A 401 13.31 -26.26 -15.50
C VAL A 401 14.79 -26.60 -15.33
N ARG A 402 15.63 -25.57 -15.33
CA ARG A 402 17.01 -25.61 -14.82
C ARG A 402 17.06 -24.98 -13.43
N VAL A 403 17.60 -25.69 -12.44
CA VAL A 403 17.71 -25.17 -11.06
C VAL A 403 19.09 -24.57 -10.78
N ASP A 404 19.14 -23.61 -9.86
CA ASP A 404 20.40 -23.11 -9.31
C ASP A 404 21.10 -24.16 -8.42
N ALA A 405 22.43 -24.13 -8.34
CA ALA A 405 23.20 -25.10 -7.55
C ALA A 405 22.86 -25.08 -6.05
N ASP A 406 22.44 -23.94 -5.50
CA ASP A 406 22.02 -23.79 -4.10
C ASP A 406 20.49 -23.78 -3.96
N TRP A 407 19.75 -24.10 -5.03
CA TRP A 407 18.29 -24.04 -5.07
C TRP A 407 17.63 -24.75 -3.89
N LEU A 408 18.02 -26.01 -3.62
CA LEU A 408 17.46 -26.76 -2.50
C LEU A 408 17.79 -26.13 -1.15
N ALA A 409 19.00 -25.60 -0.96
CA ALA A 409 19.41 -24.98 0.31
C ALA A 409 18.51 -23.79 0.65
N PHE A 410 18.23 -22.93 -0.33
CA PHE A 410 17.30 -21.81 -0.14
C PHE A 410 15.84 -22.26 -0.07
N LEU A 411 15.43 -23.23 -0.89
CA LEU A 411 14.04 -23.70 -0.96
C LEU A 411 13.58 -24.35 0.37
N VAL A 412 14.46 -25.05 1.06
CA VAL A 412 14.12 -25.69 2.34
C VAL A 412 14.24 -24.73 3.53
N GLN A 413 15.03 -23.66 3.43
CA GLN A 413 15.33 -22.79 4.56
C GLN A 413 14.07 -22.32 5.33
N PRO A 414 12.97 -21.88 4.68
CA PRO A 414 11.75 -21.49 5.41
C PRO A 414 11.13 -22.64 6.22
N LEU A 415 11.31 -23.90 5.79
CA LEU A 415 10.79 -25.09 6.46
C LEU A 415 11.60 -25.47 7.71
N LEU A 416 12.86 -25.02 7.81
CA LEU A 416 13.76 -25.32 8.92
C LEU A 416 13.50 -24.42 10.14
N GLY A 417 13.05 -23.18 9.91
CA GLY A 417 12.92 -22.16 10.96
C GLY A 417 11.60 -22.19 11.72
N SER A 418 10.57 -22.86 11.22
CA SER A 418 9.25 -22.88 11.86
C SER A 418 8.44 -24.14 11.52
N GLU A 419 7.66 -24.64 12.48
CA GLU A 419 6.78 -25.79 12.30
C GLU A 419 5.44 -25.44 11.61
N ASP A 420 5.03 -24.17 11.65
CA ASP A 420 3.81 -23.70 11.00
C ASP A 420 3.96 -23.54 9.47
N ILE A 421 5.21 -23.46 8.99
CA ILE A 421 5.55 -23.45 7.57
C ILE A 421 5.73 -24.90 7.08
N VAL A 422 4.76 -25.36 6.30
CA VAL A 422 4.73 -26.74 5.78
C VAL A 422 5.02 -26.82 4.29
N GLY A 423 4.99 -25.68 3.59
CA GLY A 423 5.36 -25.56 2.18
C GLY A 423 6.36 -24.42 1.97
N SER A 424 7.10 -24.45 0.88
CA SER A 424 7.94 -23.35 0.44
C SER A 424 8.03 -23.28 -1.09
N GLY A 425 8.35 -22.12 -1.64
CA GLY A 425 8.61 -21.95 -3.07
C GLY A 425 9.47 -20.72 -3.36
N GLY A 426 9.87 -20.57 -4.61
CA GLY A 426 10.76 -19.50 -5.06
C GLY A 426 10.34 -18.85 -6.37
N PRO A 427 11.15 -17.90 -6.87
CA PRO A 427 10.89 -17.22 -8.14
C PRO A 427 11.24 -18.08 -9.37
N ASN A 428 10.52 -17.82 -10.46
CA ASN A 428 10.74 -18.44 -11.77
C ASN A 428 11.29 -17.40 -12.74
N VAL A 429 12.47 -17.67 -13.30
CA VAL A 429 13.19 -16.79 -14.22
C VAL A 429 13.09 -17.31 -15.62
N VAL A 430 13.11 -16.39 -16.58
CA VAL A 430 13.16 -16.72 -18.00
C VAL A 430 14.62 -16.96 -18.37
N PRO A 431 15.00 -18.13 -18.91
CA PRO A 431 16.33 -18.36 -19.48
C PRO A 431 16.65 -17.25 -20.49
N ALA A 432 17.85 -16.68 -20.45
CA ALA A 432 18.26 -15.64 -21.40
C ALA A 432 18.45 -16.19 -22.82
N ASP A 433 18.75 -17.49 -22.90
CA ASP A 433 18.97 -18.31 -24.09
C ASP A 433 17.67 -18.83 -24.73
N ASP A 434 16.50 -18.57 -24.13
CA ASP A 434 15.21 -18.94 -24.71
C ASP A 434 14.99 -18.26 -26.08
N PRO A 435 14.37 -18.96 -27.06
CA PRO A 435 14.07 -18.39 -28.37
C PRO A 435 13.25 -17.08 -28.28
N PRO A 436 13.36 -16.16 -29.27
CA PRO A 436 12.69 -14.85 -29.20
C PRO A 436 11.17 -14.90 -28.96
N LEU A 437 10.48 -15.94 -29.46
CA LEU A 437 9.05 -16.12 -29.20
C LEU A 437 8.78 -16.59 -27.76
N ALA A 438 9.62 -17.45 -27.18
CA ALA A 438 9.53 -17.84 -25.77
C ALA A 438 9.78 -16.64 -24.84
N GLN A 439 10.73 -15.76 -25.20
CA GLN A 439 10.95 -14.46 -24.54
C GLN A 439 9.70 -13.56 -24.59
N CYS A 440 8.96 -13.56 -25.70
CA CYS A 440 7.69 -12.83 -25.81
C CYS A 440 6.59 -13.47 -24.96
N VAL A 441 6.50 -14.81 -24.93
CA VAL A 441 5.53 -15.56 -24.11
C VAL A 441 5.76 -15.32 -22.63
N ALA A 442 7.00 -15.27 -22.18
CA ALA A 442 7.32 -14.96 -20.79
C ALA A 442 6.91 -13.54 -20.35
N ARG A 443 6.73 -12.64 -21.32
CA ARG A 443 6.23 -11.26 -21.12
C ARG A 443 4.73 -11.13 -21.38
N ALA A 444 4.06 -12.22 -21.73
CA ALA A 444 2.62 -12.31 -21.92
C ALA A 444 1.93 -12.80 -20.63
N PRO A 445 0.62 -12.56 -20.45
CA PRO A 445 -0.08 -12.96 -19.24
C PRO A 445 -0.21 -14.49 -19.13
N GLY A 446 -0.20 -15.00 -17.90
CA GLY A 446 -0.41 -16.42 -17.62
C GLY A 446 0.86 -17.27 -17.59
N GLY A 447 1.99 -16.70 -17.15
CA GLY A 447 3.16 -17.46 -16.71
C GLY A 447 3.00 -17.97 -15.26
N PRO A 448 3.82 -18.95 -14.83
CA PRO A 448 3.83 -19.46 -13.46
C PRO A 448 4.41 -18.41 -12.52
N THR A 449 3.59 -17.81 -11.66
CA THR A 449 4.03 -16.75 -10.73
C THR A 449 3.50 -17.01 -9.33
N HIS A 450 4.35 -16.76 -8.34
CA HIS A 450 3.99 -16.82 -6.93
C HIS A 450 3.09 -15.64 -6.53
N VAL A 451 2.33 -15.84 -5.45
CA VAL A 451 1.46 -14.83 -4.84
C VAL A 451 1.84 -14.72 -3.37
N LEU A 452 2.35 -13.55 -2.94
CA LEU A 452 2.92 -13.34 -1.61
C LEU A 452 1.95 -12.61 -0.68
N LEU A 453 1.66 -13.18 0.49
CA LEU A 453 0.91 -12.52 1.56
C LEU A 453 1.76 -11.44 2.24
N ASP A 454 3.04 -11.72 2.43
CA ASP A 454 4.07 -10.79 2.93
C ASP A 454 5.44 -11.12 2.31
N ASP A 455 6.52 -10.48 2.76
CA ASP A 455 7.86 -10.68 2.17
C ASP A 455 8.44 -12.10 2.36
N ARG A 456 7.82 -12.96 3.18
CA ARG A 456 8.26 -14.33 3.52
C ARG A 456 7.19 -15.41 3.41
N VAL A 457 5.92 -15.07 3.29
CA VAL A 457 4.80 -16.03 3.22
C VAL A 457 4.06 -15.89 1.90
N ALA A 458 3.84 -17.01 1.23
CA ALA A 458 3.09 -17.12 0.01
C ALA A 458 1.68 -17.67 0.24
N GLU A 459 0.72 -17.17 -0.53
CA GLU A 459 -0.59 -17.79 -0.74
C GLU A 459 -0.51 -18.90 -1.79
N HIS A 460 0.39 -18.75 -2.78
CA HIS A 460 0.60 -19.73 -3.84
C HIS A 460 2.03 -19.69 -4.35
N VAL A 461 2.59 -20.88 -4.54
CA VAL A 461 3.88 -21.11 -5.19
C VAL A 461 3.68 -22.03 -6.39
N PRO A 462 4.28 -21.74 -7.57
CA PRO A 462 4.02 -22.53 -8.77
C PRO A 462 4.62 -23.93 -8.71
N GLY A 463 3.98 -24.86 -9.45
CA GLY A 463 4.38 -26.28 -9.48
C GLY A 463 5.82 -26.59 -9.87
N CYS A 464 6.46 -25.68 -10.61
CA CYS A 464 7.84 -25.83 -11.09
C CYS A 464 8.91 -25.47 -10.04
N ASN A 465 8.53 -24.87 -8.90
CA ASN A 465 9.44 -24.42 -7.85
C ASN A 465 8.77 -24.42 -6.47
N MET A 466 8.54 -25.63 -5.93
CA MET A 466 7.87 -25.80 -4.64
C MET A 466 8.46 -26.97 -3.84
N ALA A 467 8.40 -26.89 -2.52
CA ALA A 467 8.73 -27.98 -1.61
C ALA A 467 7.75 -28.03 -0.46
N PHE A 468 7.52 -29.22 0.09
CA PHE A 468 6.61 -29.43 1.21
C PHE A 468 7.15 -30.45 2.19
N ARG A 469 6.75 -30.33 3.46
CA ARG A 469 6.92 -31.43 4.42
C ARG A 469 6.06 -32.61 3.96
N ARG A 470 6.66 -33.80 3.93
CA ARG A 470 6.03 -35.02 3.41
C ARG A 470 4.78 -35.40 4.19
N ASP A 471 4.85 -35.31 5.52
CA ASP A 471 3.73 -35.56 6.43
C ASP A 471 2.55 -34.62 6.18
N ALA A 472 2.80 -33.33 5.93
CA ALA A 472 1.76 -32.36 5.60
C ALA A 472 1.06 -32.68 4.26
N LEU A 473 1.81 -33.06 3.22
CA LEU A 473 1.24 -33.50 1.94
C LEU A 473 0.39 -34.76 2.10
N LEU A 474 0.90 -35.76 2.81
CA LEU A 474 0.17 -37.00 3.08
C LEU A 474 -1.09 -36.74 3.90
N ALA A 475 -1.04 -35.80 4.85
CA ALA A 475 -2.19 -35.47 5.66
C ALA A 475 -3.35 -34.93 4.83
N ILE A 476 -3.10 -34.29 3.66
CA ILE A 476 -4.15 -33.80 2.74
C ILE A 476 -4.36 -34.73 1.54
N ASP A 477 -3.90 -35.99 1.59
CA ASP A 477 -4.04 -36.98 0.50
C ASP A 477 -3.31 -36.61 -0.81
N GLY A 478 -2.23 -35.82 -0.73
CA GLY A 478 -1.42 -35.45 -1.89
C GLY A 478 -2.15 -34.54 -2.89
N PHE A 479 -1.77 -34.60 -4.17
CA PHE A 479 -2.37 -33.81 -5.27
C PHE A 479 -3.68 -34.45 -5.75
N ASN A 480 -4.68 -33.65 -6.12
CA ASN A 480 -5.94 -34.20 -6.63
C ASN A 480 -5.79 -34.65 -8.10
N PRO A 481 -5.93 -35.96 -8.43
CA PRO A 481 -5.70 -36.48 -9.79
C PRO A 481 -6.63 -35.92 -10.87
N VAL A 482 -7.73 -35.26 -10.50
CA VAL A 482 -8.63 -34.58 -11.44
C VAL A 482 -7.89 -33.51 -12.25
N TYR A 483 -6.86 -32.89 -11.69
CA TYR A 483 -6.07 -31.87 -12.37
C TYR A 483 -5.05 -32.49 -13.32
N LEU A 484 -5.46 -32.72 -14.56
CA LEU A 484 -4.61 -33.38 -15.56
C LEU A 484 -3.42 -32.52 -16.04
N ARG A 485 -3.58 -31.19 -16.11
CA ARG A 485 -2.62 -30.28 -16.78
C ARG A 485 -2.24 -29.04 -15.99
N ALA A 486 -3.15 -28.49 -15.17
CA ALA A 486 -2.94 -27.23 -14.48
C ALA A 486 -3.94 -27.05 -13.33
N GLY A 487 -3.55 -26.23 -12.34
CA GLY A 487 -4.39 -25.85 -11.19
C GLY A 487 -4.17 -26.71 -9.95
N ASP A 488 -3.35 -27.75 -10.03
CA ASP A 488 -3.04 -28.62 -8.90
C ASP A 488 -2.06 -27.99 -7.90
N ASP A 489 -1.18 -27.11 -8.37
CA ASP A 489 -0.33 -26.24 -7.55
C ASP A 489 -1.17 -25.22 -6.74
N VAL A 490 -2.22 -24.67 -7.34
CA VAL A 490 -3.18 -23.80 -6.63
C VAL A 490 -3.99 -24.60 -5.61
N ASP A 491 -4.54 -25.75 -6.01
CA ASP A 491 -5.34 -26.62 -5.15
C ASP A 491 -4.57 -27.10 -3.91
N ILE A 492 -3.34 -27.59 -4.08
CA ILE A 492 -2.52 -28.06 -2.95
C ILE A 492 -2.23 -26.91 -1.97
N CYS A 493 -1.90 -25.72 -2.48
CA CYS A 493 -1.61 -24.55 -1.64
C CYS A 493 -2.84 -24.14 -0.81
N TRP A 494 -4.03 -24.12 -1.42
CA TRP A 494 -5.26 -23.78 -0.72
C TRP A 494 -5.70 -24.85 0.28
N ARG A 495 -5.55 -26.14 -0.02
CA ARG A 495 -5.86 -27.23 0.93
C ARG A 495 -4.94 -27.20 2.16
N LEU A 496 -3.65 -26.89 2.00
CA LEU A 496 -2.74 -26.70 3.13
C LEU A 496 -3.14 -25.49 3.99
N GLN A 497 -3.44 -24.36 3.36
CA GLN A 497 -3.87 -23.15 4.07
C GLN A 497 -5.23 -23.30 4.76
N ALA A 498 -6.15 -24.09 4.20
CA ALA A 498 -7.44 -24.40 4.82
C ALA A 498 -7.29 -25.14 6.16
N ARG A 499 -6.12 -25.75 6.43
CA ARG A 499 -5.76 -26.35 7.72
C ARG A 499 -5.04 -25.40 8.68
N GLY A 500 -4.84 -24.15 8.30
CA GLY A 500 -4.13 -23.14 9.08
C GLY A 500 -2.60 -23.18 8.94
N TRP A 501 -2.07 -23.99 8.02
CA TRP A 501 -0.64 -24.04 7.74
C TRP A 501 -0.19 -22.95 6.75
N LYS A 502 1.08 -22.56 6.83
CA LYS A 502 1.68 -21.52 6.00
C LYS A 502 2.60 -22.09 4.93
N ILE A 503 2.78 -21.32 3.86
CA ILE A 503 3.73 -21.60 2.78
C ILE A 503 4.76 -20.49 2.79
N GLY A 504 6.02 -20.81 3.03
CA GLY A 504 7.12 -19.87 3.03
C GLY A 504 7.52 -19.48 1.61
N PHE A 505 8.16 -18.34 1.45
CA PHE A 505 8.74 -17.89 0.20
C PHE A 505 10.24 -17.66 0.37
N ALA A 506 11.03 -18.32 -0.47
CA ALA A 506 12.47 -18.18 -0.53
C ALA A 506 12.84 -17.43 -1.81
N PRO A 507 13.11 -16.12 -1.75
CA PRO A 507 13.40 -15.34 -2.96
C PRO A 507 14.68 -15.82 -3.65
N SER A 508 15.59 -16.47 -2.93
CA SER A 508 16.87 -16.95 -3.45
C SER A 508 16.81 -18.38 -4.01
N ALA A 509 15.68 -19.09 -3.85
CA ALA A 509 15.43 -20.40 -4.45
C ALA A 509 15.06 -20.26 -5.92
N LEU A 510 16.01 -19.82 -6.74
CA LEU A 510 15.80 -19.48 -8.14
C LEU A 510 15.73 -20.72 -9.04
N VAL A 511 14.80 -20.70 -10.00
CA VAL A 511 14.81 -21.63 -11.13
C VAL A 511 14.67 -20.89 -12.46
N TRP A 512 15.25 -21.43 -13.53
CA TRP A 512 15.05 -20.98 -14.90
C TRP A 512 14.05 -21.90 -15.59
N HIS A 513 12.91 -21.36 -16.00
CA HIS A 513 11.80 -22.12 -16.56
C HIS A 513 11.62 -21.80 -18.05
N HIS A 514 11.79 -22.80 -18.92
CA HIS A 514 11.70 -22.63 -20.36
C HIS A 514 10.26 -22.33 -20.81
N HIS A 515 10.09 -21.24 -21.56
CA HIS A 515 8.76 -20.83 -22.02
C HIS A 515 8.40 -21.43 -23.38
N ARG A 516 7.10 -21.46 -23.69
CA ARG A 516 6.61 -22.04 -24.94
C ARG A 516 7.14 -21.28 -26.15
N SER A 517 7.76 -22.00 -27.07
CA SER A 517 8.37 -21.47 -28.29
C SER A 517 7.39 -21.28 -29.46
N SER A 518 6.08 -21.48 -29.26
CA SER A 518 5.05 -21.26 -30.30
C SER A 518 3.73 -20.72 -29.75
N VAL A 519 3.03 -19.91 -30.55
CA VAL A 519 1.71 -19.36 -30.21
C VAL A 519 0.67 -20.48 -30.00
N ARG A 520 0.76 -21.58 -30.76
CA ARG A 520 -0.12 -22.74 -30.61
C ARG A 520 0.10 -23.46 -29.27
N ALA A 521 1.34 -23.58 -28.82
CA ALA A 521 1.65 -24.14 -27.51
C ALA A 521 1.16 -23.23 -26.37
N TYR A 522 1.38 -21.92 -26.49
CA TYR A 522 0.82 -20.93 -25.56
C TYR A 522 -0.72 -20.98 -25.48
N TRP A 523 -1.41 -21.06 -26.64
CA TRP A 523 -2.86 -21.20 -26.68
C TRP A 523 -3.34 -22.45 -25.93
N ARG A 524 -2.73 -23.62 -26.19
CA ARG A 524 -3.08 -24.87 -25.49
C ARG A 524 -2.86 -24.76 -23.97
N GLN A 525 -1.78 -24.12 -23.54
CA GLN A 525 -1.50 -23.88 -22.12
C GLN A 525 -2.60 -23.02 -21.49
N GLN A 526 -2.95 -21.88 -22.10
CA GLN A 526 -4.00 -21.01 -21.56
C GLN A 526 -5.39 -21.68 -21.59
N VAL A 527 -5.69 -22.54 -22.56
CA VAL A 527 -6.90 -23.39 -22.54
C VAL A 527 -6.87 -24.33 -21.33
N GLY A 528 -5.75 -25.01 -21.07
CA GLY A 528 -5.59 -25.88 -19.89
C GLY A 528 -5.75 -25.12 -18.58
N TYR A 529 -5.27 -23.88 -18.50
CA TYR A 529 -5.46 -23.03 -17.33
C TYR A 529 -6.94 -22.65 -17.13
N GLY A 530 -7.67 -22.34 -18.20
CA GLY A 530 -9.12 -22.09 -18.10
C GLY A 530 -9.93 -23.33 -17.70
N GLU A 531 -9.50 -24.51 -18.13
CA GLU A 531 -10.06 -25.80 -17.70
C GLU A 531 -9.81 -26.01 -16.20
N GLY A 532 -8.56 -25.86 -15.74
CA GLY A 532 -8.20 -25.93 -14.33
C GLY A 532 -8.88 -24.87 -13.44
N GLU A 533 -9.06 -23.63 -13.91
CA GLU A 533 -9.83 -22.57 -13.24
C GLU A 533 -11.28 -23.01 -12.97
N THR A 534 -11.88 -23.77 -13.89
CA THR A 534 -13.26 -24.26 -13.74
C THR A 534 -13.37 -25.28 -12.62
N TRP A 535 -12.40 -26.20 -12.56
CA TRP A 535 -12.33 -27.23 -11.54
C TRP A 535 -11.95 -26.64 -10.19
N LEU A 536 -10.99 -25.71 -10.14
CA LEU A 536 -10.68 -24.94 -8.94
C LEU A 536 -11.90 -24.19 -8.40
N MET A 537 -12.72 -23.58 -9.27
CA MET A 537 -13.97 -22.94 -8.85
C MET A 537 -15.00 -23.95 -8.30
N ALA A 538 -14.97 -25.21 -8.74
CA ALA A 538 -15.83 -26.26 -8.22
C ALA A 538 -15.33 -26.80 -6.86
N HIS A 539 -14.01 -26.99 -6.70
CA HIS A 539 -13.40 -27.53 -5.47
C HIS A 539 -13.23 -26.48 -4.37
N HIS A 540 -12.92 -25.23 -4.74
CA HIS A 540 -12.65 -24.09 -3.84
C HIS A 540 -13.52 -22.89 -4.20
N PRO A 541 -14.86 -23.02 -4.20
CA PRO A 541 -15.75 -21.93 -4.60
C PRO A 541 -15.46 -20.64 -3.83
N GLU A 542 -15.12 -20.74 -2.54
CA GLU A 542 -14.82 -19.62 -1.64
C GLU A 542 -13.66 -18.73 -2.12
N GLN A 543 -12.77 -19.27 -2.95
CA GLN A 543 -11.61 -18.58 -3.53
C GLN A 543 -11.95 -17.91 -4.88
N PHE A 544 -13.21 -17.91 -5.34
CA PHE A 544 -13.59 -17.32 -6.63
C PHE A 544 -14.72 -16.30 -6.52
N LEU A 545 -14.53 -15.13 -7.13
CA LEU A 545 -15.54 -14.08 -7.32
C LEU A 545 -15.90 -13.96 -8.81
N ASP A 546 -17.17 -14.17 -9.16
CA ASP A 546 -17.68 -14.02 -10.53
C ASP A 546 -16.90 -14.82 -11.59
N GLY A 547 -16.28 -15.93 -11.20
CA GLY A 547 -15.43 -16.76 -12.06
C GLY A 547 -13.99 -16.26 -12.17
N ARG A 548 -13.53 -15.42 -11.24
CA ARG A 548 -12.13 -14.98 -11.09
C ARG A 548 -11.60 -15.44 -9.75
N ALA A 549 -10.40 -16.00 -9.72
CA ALA A 549 -9.73 -16.32 -8.46
C ALA A 549 -9.49 -15.04 -7.64
N LEU A 550 -9.83 -15.08 -6.36
CA LEU A 550 -9.50 -14.10 -5.35
C LEU A 550 -8.13 -14.45 -4.78
N TRP A 551 -7.16 -13.59 -5.04
CA TRP A 551 -5.83 -13.68 -4.44
C TRP A 551 -5.75 -12.64 -3.32
N ARG A 552 -5.43 -13.08 -2.11
CA ARG A 552 -5.17 -12.22 -0.95
C ARG A 552 -3.79 -11.58 -1.04
N GLY A 553 -2.82 -12.32 -1.57
CA GLY A 553 -1.45 -11.88 -1.72
C GLY A 553 -1.19 -11.07 -3.00
N ARG A 554 0.05 -10.63 -3.15
CA ARG A 554 0.55 -9.76 -4.21
C ARG A 554 1.50 -10.53 -5.14
N ILE A 555 1.44 -10.20 -6.42
CA ILE A 555 2.39 -10.71 -7.40
C ILE A 555 3.53 -9.70 -7.53
N TYR A 556 4.72 -10.09 -7.07
CA TYR A 556 5.94 -9.31 -7.26
C TYR A 556 6.51 -9.66 -8.64
N SER A 557 6.14 -8.89 -9.66
CA SER A 557 6.58 -9.15 -11.04
C SER A 557 7.15 -7.90 -11.72
N PRO A 558 8.26 -8.03 -12.49
CA PRO A 558 8.73 -6.98 -13.37
C PRO A 558 7.80 -6.74 -14.57
N LEU A 559 6.78 -7.60 -14.78
CA LEU A 559 5.89 -7.51 -15.93
C LEU A 559 4.95 -6.30 -15.85
N PRO A 560 4.88 -5.46 -16.90
CA PRO A 560 4.07 -4.23 -16.92
C PRO A 560 2.57 -4.42 -16.73
N ALA A 561 2.04 -5.64 -16.93
CA ALA A 561 0.63 -5.95 -16.74
C ALA A 561 0.25 -6.20 -15.27
N VAL A 562 1.23 -6.58 -14.45
CA VAL A 562 1.09 -6.80 -13.00
C VAL A 562 1.30 -5.48 -12.23
N ARG A 563 2.22 -4.62 -12.72
CA ARG A 563 2.32 -3.24 -12.28
C ARG A 563 1.06 -2.50 -12.74
N SER A 564 0.18 -2.14 -11.80
CA SER A 564 -0.99 -1.31 -12.07
C SER A 564 -0.62 -0.16 -13.00
N LEU A 565 -1.40 0.06 -14.07
CA LEU A 565 -1.25 1.23 -14.95
C LEU A 565 -1.44 2.56 -14.19
N TRP A 566 -1.97 2.48 -12.97
CA TRP A 566 -2.27 3.58 -12.07
C TRP A 566 -1.32 3.59 -10.88
N ARG A 567 -0.86 4.79 -10.53
CA ARG A 567 0.25 5.06 -9.59
C ARG A 567 0.07 4.36 -8.25
N ALA A 568 1.07 3.58 -7.85
CA ALA A 568 1.27 3.27 -6.45
C ALA A 568 1.71 4.56 -5.74
N ARG A 569 1.15 4.83 -4.55
CA ARG A 569 1.60 5.97 -3.75
C ARG A 569 2.61 5.46 -2.74
N VAL A 570 3.81 6.01 -2.80
CA VAL A 570 4.84 5.77 -1.80
C VAL A 570 4.51 6.66 -0.60
N ASN A 571 4.12 6.07 0.52
CA ASN A 571 4.13 6.80 1.79
C ASN A 571 5.56 6.79 2.31
N SER A 572 6.22 7.94 2.22
CA SER A 572 7.56 8.16 2.72
C SER A 572 7.56 8.93 4.04
N GLY A 573 6.43 9.01 4.75
CA GLY A 573 6.28 9.78 5.99
C GLY A 573 6.32 11.30 5.74
N VAL A 574 6.13 12.07 6.81
CA VAL A 574 6.21 13.54 6.75
C VAL A 574 7.59 13.94 6.22
N TRP A 575 7.62 14.72 5.13
CA TRP A 575 8.83 15.16 4.43
C TRP A 575 9.75 14.08 3.84
N GLY A 576 9.30 12.83 3.72
CA GLY A 576 10.16 11.74 3.20
C GLY A 576 11.06 11.10 4.27
N THR A 577 10.70 11.23 5.55
CA THR A 577 11.49 10.79 6.71
C THR A 577 11.06 9.45 7.30
N ALA A 578 10.07 8.77 6.72
CA ALA A 578 9.68 7.44 7.19
C ALA A 578 10.91 6.52 7.15
N PRO A 579 11.19 5.79 8.25
CA PRO A 579 12.33 4.87 8.29
C PRO A 579 12.22 3.77 7.24
N PHE A 580 10.98 3.38 6.86
CA PHE A 580 10.70 2.44 5.79
C PHE A 580 9.57 2.97 4.90
N PRO A 581 9.87 3.49 3.70
CA PRO A 581 8.86 3.92 2.75
C PRO A 581 7.97 2.75 2.33
N SER A 582 6.67 2.86 2.57
CA SER A 582 5.70 1.83 2.23
C SER A 582 4.92 2.20 0.97
N VAL A 583 4.98 1.33 -0.04
CA VAL A 583 4.22 1.49 -1.27
C VAL A 583 2.79 1.00 -1.03
N TYR A 584 1.84 1.91 -0.91
CA TYR A 584 0.43 1.57 -0.84
C TYR A 584 -0.22 1.62 -2.21
N ARG A 585 -1.17 0.72 -2.41
CA ARG A 585 -1.92 0.60 -3.65
C ARG A 585 -2.91 1.76 -3.73
N ALA A 586 -2.97 2.43 -4.88
CA ALA A 586 -4.20 3.11 -5.28
C ALA A 586 -5.10 2.04 -5.89
N ASP A 587 -6.27 1.80 -5.30
CA ASP A 587 -7.23 0.78 -5.74
C ASP A 587 -7.38 0.73 -7.26
N GLY A 588 -7.03 -0.43 -7.84
CA GLY A 588 -7.26 -0.68 -9.25
C GLY A 588 -8.76 -0.83 -9.49
N SER A 589 -9.40 0.17 -10.09
CA SER A 589 -10.80 0.09 -10.51
C SER A 589 -11.06 -1.20 -11.30
N ALA A 590 -12.18 -1.88 -11.02
CA ALA A 590 -12.61 -3.07 -11.78
C ALA A 590 -12.74 -2.79 -13.30
N LEU A 591 -12.98 -1.52 -13.67
CA LEU A 591 -13.01 -1.07 -15.06
C LEU A 591 -11.61 -1.11 -15.71
N ALA A 592 -10.53 -1.00 -14.94
CA ALA A 592 -9.17 -1.04 -15.48
C ALA A 592 -8.85 -2.42 -16.08
N PHE A 593 -9.38 -3.51 -15.52
CA PHE A 593 -9.15 -4.88 -16.01
C PHE A 593 -10.21 -5.37 -17.00
N LEU A 594 -11.38 -4.72 -17.03
CA LEU A 594 -12.50 -5.13 -17.88
C LEU A 594 -12.13 -5.25 -19.38
N PRO A 595 -11.36 -4.33 -19.99
CA PRO A 595 -10.90 -4.46 -21.38
C PRO A 595 -10.06 -5.71 -21.67
N HIS A 596 -9.53 -6.37 -20.64
CA HIS A 596 -8.70 -7.56 -20.77
C HIS A 596 -9.49 -8.85 -20.44
N THR A 597 -10.82 -8.83 -20.58
CA THR A 597 -11.69 -9.99 -20.33
C THR A 597 -12.40 -10.44 -21.60
N MET A 598 -12.70 -11.74 -21.70
CA MET A 598 -13.48 -12.28 -22.81
C MET A 598 -14.88 -11.63 -22.89
N VAL A 599 -15.50 -11.34 -21.74
CA VAL A 599 -16.83 -10.72 -21.68
C VAL A 599 -16.84 -9.36 -22.37
N TRP A 600 -15.80 -8.53 -22.16
CA TRP A 600 -15.68 -7.23 -22.82
C TRP A 600 -15.48 -7.36 -24.33
N GLN A 601 -14.65 -8.31 -24.76
CA GLN A 601 -14.42 -8.56 -26.18
C GLN A 601 -15.68 -9.08 -26.89
N LEU A 602 -16.43 -9.98 -26.24
CA LEU A 602 -17.71 -10.47 -26.76
C LEU A 602 -18.77 -9.36 -26.79
N LEU A 603 -18.87 -8.54 -25.75
CA LEU A 603 -19.77 -7.40 -25.72
C LEU A 603 -19.46 -6.43 -26.87
N ALA A 604 -18.19 -6.10 -27.09
CA ALA A 604 -17.75 -5.27 -28.20
C ALA A 604 -18.19 -5.86 -29.55
N ALA A 605 -17.97 -7.16 -29.77
CA ALA A 605 -18.37 -7.85 -30.99
C ALA A 605 -19.90 -7.87 -31.18
N VAL A 606 -20.67 -8.13 -30.12
CA VAL A 606 -22.14 -8.14 -30.15
C VAL A 606 -22.69 -6.74 -30.45
N LEU A 607 -22.15 -5.69 -29.83
CA LEU A 607 -22.57 -4.31 -30.12
C LEU A 607 -22.28 -3.92 -31.57
N THR A 608 -21.10 -4.27 -32.09
CA THR A 608 -20.76 -4.03 -33.49
C THR A 608 -21.69 -4.80 -34.44
N LEU A 609 -21.94 -6.09 -34.19
CA LEU A 609 -22.83 -6.90 -35.02
C LEU A 609 -24.28 -6.38 -34.97
N ALA A 610 -24.78 -6.02 -33.78
CA ALA A 610 -26.10 -5.43 -33.62
C ALA A 610 -26.22 -4.12 -34.41
N GLY A 611 -25.22 -3.26 -34.36
CA GLY A 611 -25.19 -2.03 -35.16
C GLY A 611 -25.18 -2.29 -36.67
N VAL A 612 -24.42 -3.28 -37.14
CA VAL A 612 -24.42 -3.71 -38.56
C VAL A 612 -25.80 -4.25 -38.97
N VAL A 613 -26.43 -5.08 -38.15
CA VAL A 613 -27.78 -5.58 -38.42
C VAL A 613 -28.79 -4.43 -38.47
N MET A 614 -28.71 -3.45 -37.57
CA MET A 614 -29.56 -2.26 -37.59
C MET A 614 -29.35 -1.39 -38.85
N ALA A 615 -28.12 -1.32 -39.38
CA ALA A 615 -27.87 -0.69 -40.69
C ALA A 615 -28.61 -1.43 -41.81
N VAL A 616 -28.53 -2.76 -41.81
CA VAL A 616 -29.17 -3.61 -42.85
C VAL A 616 -30.69 -3.52 -42.79
N VAL A 617 -31.28 -3.35 -41.60
CA VAL A 617 -32.74 -3.23 -41.40
C VAL A 617 -33.26 -1.80 -41.65
N GLY A 618 -32.38 -0.83 -41.93
CA GLY A 618 -32.78 0.53 -42.36
C GLY A 618 -32.88 1.58 -41.25
N GLU A 619 -32.21 1.37 -40.11
CA GLU A 619 -32.22 2.28 -38.95
C GLU A 619 -30.82 2.91 -38.71
N PRO A 620 -30.45 3.97 -39.45
CA PRO A 620 -29.08 4.50 -39.48
C PRO A 620 -28.67 5.24 -38.19
N THR A 621 -29.63 5.75 -37.41
CA THR A 621 -29.37 6.56 -36.20
C THR A 621 -28.74 5.73 -35.08
N TRP A 622 -29.28 4.54 -34.82
CA TRP A 622 -28.76 3.63 -33.79
C TRP A 622 -27.62 2.75 -34.29
N SER A 623 -27.62 2.43 -35.59
CA SER A 623 -26.55 1.65 -36.23
C SER A 623 -25.17 2.26 -35.99
N LEU A 624 -25.00 3.55 -36.31
CA LEU A 624 -23.71 4.23 -36.14
C LEU A 624 -23.28 4.26 -34.66
N ALA A 625 -24.20 4.54 -33.74
CA ALA A 625 -23.90 4.60 -32.31
C ALA A 625 -23.42 3.24 -31.77
N LEU A 626 -24.09 2.14 -32.13
CA LEU A 626 -23.74 0.78 -31.71
C LEU A 626 -22.42 0.30 -32.33
N VAL A 627 -22.20 0.57 -33.62
CA VAL A 627 -20.92 0.27 -34.30
C VAL A 627 -19.77 1.05 -33.65
N CYS A 628 -19.93 2.35 -33.43
CA CYS A 628 -18.93 3.18 -32.76
C CYS A 628 -18.66 2.73 -31.32
N ALA A 629 -19.69 2.33 -30.56
CA ALA A 629 -19.53 1.81 -29.21
C ALA A 629 -18.74 0.49 -29.19
N GLY A 630 -19.09 -0.45 -30.07
CA GLY A 630 -18.39 -1.74 -30.17
C GLY A 630 -16.94 -1.60 -30.65
N LEU A 631 -16.70 -0.79 -31.70
CA LEU A 631 -15.34 -0.51 -32.19
C LEU A 631 -14.52 0.27 -31.17
N GLY A 632 -15.12 1.21 -30.44
CA GLY A 632 -14.47 1.95 -29.36
C GLY A 632 -14.03 1.01 -28.22
N ALA A 633 -14.90 0.09 -27.78
CA ALA A 633 -14.57 -0.91 -26.77
C ALA A 633 -13.42 -1.84 -27.20
N LEU A 634 -13.39 -2.23 -28.48
CA LEU A 634 -12.28 -3.01 -29.05
C LEU A 634 -10.99 -2.17 -29.12
N ALA A 635 -11.07 -0.91 -29.54
CA ALA A 635 -9.93 0.00 -29.60
C ALA A 635 -9.28 0.20 -28.22
N VAL A 636 -10.08 0.31 -27.15
CA VAL A 636 -9.57 0.35 -25.76
C VAL A 636 -8.78 -0.91 -25.42
N THR A 637 -9.27 -2.09 -25.81
CA THR A 637 -8.57 -3.37 -25.61
C THR A 637 -7.21 -3.39 -26.33
N LEU A 638 -7.21 -2.99 -27.61
CA LEU A 638 -6.00 -2.97 -28.43
C LEU A 638 -4.98 -1.94 -27.93
N ALA A 639 -5.43 -0.73 -27.58
CA ALA A 639 -4.59 0.33 -27.03
C ALA A 639 -3.93 -0.12 -25.72
N LYS A 640 -4.68 -0.80 -24.85
CA LYS A 640 -4.17 -1.33 -23.59
C LYS A 640 -3.14 -2.43 -23.80
N ASN A 641 -3.41 -3.38 -24.70
CA ASN A 641 -2.47 -4.46 -25.03
C ASN A 641 -1.18 -3.91 -25.67
N LEU A 642 -1.29 -2.88 -26.50
CA LEU A 642 -0.14 -2.17 -27.06
C LEU A 642 0.65 -1.44 -25.98
N LEU A 643 -0.02 -0.80 -25.02
CA LEU A 643 0.65 -0.14 -23.90
C LEU A 643 1.46 -1.14 -23.04
N TYR A 644 0.92 -2.33 -22.77
CA TYR A 644 1.66 -3.40 -22.10
C TYR A 644 2.89 -3.84 -22.88
N ALA A 645 2.75 -4.00 -24.19
CA ALA A 645 3.88 -4.33 -25.05
C ALA A 645 4.94 -3.22 -25.09
N LEU A 646 4.53 -1.94 -25.15
CA LEU A 646 5.45 -0.79 -25.18
C LEU A 646 6.26 -0.68 -23.88
N ARG A 647 5.67 -1.03 -22.74
CA ARG A 647 6.33 -1.03 -21.42
C ARG A 647 7.19 -2.28 -21.15
N SER A 648 7.12 -3.30 -21.98
CA SER A 648 7.88 -4.54 -21.77
C SER A 648 9.36 -4.33 -22.07
N ASP A 649 10.24 -4.74 -21.15
CA ASP A 649 11.69 -4.68 -21.35
C ASP A 649 12.14 -5.72 -22.39
N LEU A 650 12.71 -5.22 -23.49
CA LEU A 650 13.20 -6.03 -24.61
C LEU A 650 14.70 -5.81 -24.87
N ARG A 651 15.42 -5.12 -23.97
CA ARG A 651 16.85 -4.79 -24.15
C ARG A 651 17.71 -6.04 -24.34
N SER A 652 17.36 -7.13 -23.66
CA SER A 652 18.07 -8.42 -23.74
C SER A 652 17.58 -9.35 -24.86
N VAL A 653 16.59 -8.95 -25.68
CA VAL A 653 15.99 -9.83 -26.69
C VAL A 653 16.52 -9.47 -28.09
N ALA A 654 17.27 -10.39 -28.69
CA ALA A 654 17.80 -10.22 -30.04
C ALA A 654 16.69 -10.14 -31.11
N GLY A 655 16.81 -9.20 -32.06
CA GLY A 655 15.87 -9.04 -33.18
C GLY A 655 15.16 -7.68 -33.20
N SER A 656 14.06 -7.58 -33.96
CA SER A 656 13.32 -6.32 -34.11
C SER A 656 12.40 -6.07 -32.90
N PRO A 657 12.62 -4.99 -32.11
CA PRO A 657 11.77 -4.67 -30.96
C PRO A 657 10.30 -4.47 -31.34
N LEU A 658 10.04 -3.90 -32.53
CA LEU A 658 8.69 -3.69 -33.03
C LEU A 658 7.94 -5.03 -33.23
N ARG A 659 8.60 -6.04 -33.82
CA ARG A 659 8.00 -7.37 -34.03
C ARG A 659 7.68 -8.06 -32.70
N HIS A 660 8.58 -7.98 -31.73
CA HIS A 660 8.35 -8.54 -30.39
C HIS A 660 7.20 -7.83 -29.68
N ARG A 661 7.12 -6.50 -29.74
CA ARG A 661 6.01 -5.73 -29.16
C ARG A 661 4.66 -6.10 -29.78
N LEU A 662 4.58 -6.21 -31.10
CA LEU A 662 3.36 -6.66 -31.79
C LEU A 662 2.97 -8.09 -31.36
N THR A 663 3.95 -8.97 -31.20
CA THR A 663 3.73 -10.35 -30.74
C THR A 663 3.20 -10.35 -29.30
N ILE A 664 3.81 -9.59 -28.39
CA ILE A 664 3.35 -9.47 -27.00
C ILE A 664 1.92 -8.92 -26.94
N ALA A 665 1.61 -7.87 -27.70
CA ALA A 665 0.26 -7.29 -27.77
C ALA A 665 -0.76 -8.31 -28.30
N TRP A 666 -0.38 -9.14 -29.28
CA TRP A 666 -1.21 -10.21 -29.80
C TRP A 666 -1.46 -11.33 -28.78
N LEU A 667 -0.43 -11.76 -28.04
CA LEU A 667 -0.57 -12.77 -26.98
C LEU A 667 -1.47 -12.28 -25.83
N HIS A 668 -1.41 -10.99 -25.50
CA HIS A 668 -2.34 -10.33 -24.56
C HIS A 668 -3.78 -10.33 -25.08
N PHE A 669 -3.99 -10.16 -26.39
CA PHE A 669 -5.32 -10.22 -26.99
C PHE A 669 -5.89 -11.65 -27.00
N LEU A 670 -5.06 -12.65 -27.29
CA LEU A 670 -5.46 -14.06 -27.38
C LEU A 670 -5.79 -14.71 -26.03
N GLN A 671 -5.10 -14.34 -24.96
CA GLN A 671 -5.19 -15.05 -23.69
C GLN A 671 -6.62 -15.15 -23.11
N PRO A 672 -7.43 -14.06 -23.08
CA PRO A 672 -8.77 -14.14 -22.50
C PRO A 672 -9.69 -15.08 -23.29
N LEU A 673 -9.50 -15.15 -24.61
CA LEU A 673 -10.24 -16.07 -25.50
C LEU A 673 -9.85 -17.52 -25.23
N ALA A 674 -8.54 -17.80 -25.12
CA ALA A 674 -8.03 -19.13 -24.84
C ALA A 674 -8.54 -19.67 -23.49
N ARG A 675 -8.42 -18.87 -22.42
CA ARG A 675 -8.94 -19.24 -21.08
C ARG A 675 -10.45 -19.39 -21.07
N GLY A 676 -11.16 -18.51 -21.79
CA GLY A 676 -12.61 -18.60 -21.93
C GLY A 676 -13.06 -19.91 -22.57
N TRP A 677 -12.37 -20.33 -23.63
CA TRP A 677 -12.61 -21.63 -24.28
C TRP A 677 -12.30 -22.81 -23.35
N GLY A 678 -11.19 -22.74 -22.61
CA GLY A 678 -10.85 -23.72 -21.57
C GLY A 678 -11.95 -23.87 -20.51
N ARG A 679 -12.52 -22.74 -20.06
CA ARG A 679 -13.63 -22.74 -19.10
C ARG A 679 -14.88 -23.42 -19.64
N VAL A 680 -15.24 -23.15 -20.90
CA VAL A 680 -16.37 -23.82 -21.56
C VAL A 680 -16.14 -25.32 -21.63
N ARG A 681 -14.93 -25.76 -22.01
CA ARG A 681 -14.58 -27.18 -22.05
C ARG A 681 -14.71 -27.83 -20.68
N GLY A 682 -14.17 -27.22 -19.63
CA GLY A 682 -14.25 -27.74 -18.26
C GLY A 682 -15.68 -27.83 -17.71
N MET A 683 -16.63 -27.02 -18.23
CA MET A 683 -18.05 -27.12 -17.88
C MET A 683 -18.78 -28.27 -18.58
N LEU A 684 -18.32 -28.68 -19.76
CA LEU A 684 -18.94 -29.75 -20.54
C LEU A 684 -18.55 -31.15 -20.03
N GLU A 685 -17.41 -31.25 -19.35
CA GLU A 685 -16.89 -32.48 -18.72
C GLU A 685 -16.63 -32.22 -17.22
N PRO A 686 -17.67 -31.99 -16.40
CA PRO A 686 -17.47 -31.73 -14.96
C PRO A 686 -16.94 -33.01 -14.30
N PRO A 687 -15.82 -32.95 -13.55
CA PRO A 687 -15.30 -34.11 -12.85
C PRO A 687 -16.24 -34.56 -11.72
N GLU A 688 -16.21 -35.85 -11.38
CA GLU A 688 -16.81 -36.33 -10.13
C GLU A 688 -16.08 -35.66 -8.96
N VAL A 689 -16.67 -34.61 -8.43
CA VAL A 689 -16.19 -33.97 -7.20
C VAL A 689 -16.46 -34.94 -6.06
N VAL A 690 -15.41 -35.59 -5.55
CA VAL A 690 -15.48 -36.19 -4.20
C VAL A 690 -15.51 -35.00 -3.25
N PRO A 691 -16.65 -34.64 -2.64
CA PRO A 691 -16.64 -33.59 -1.65
C PRO A 691 -15.66 -34.01 -0.56
N ALA A 692 -14.76 -33.11 -0.16
CA ALA A 692 -13.97 -33.31 1.04
C ALA A 692 -14.92 -33.82 2.15
N PRO A 693 -14.54 -34.81 2.98
CA PRO A 693 -15.33 -35.17 4.14
C PRO A 693 -15.45 -33.89 4.96
N SER A 694 -16.61 -33.24 4.84
CA SER A 694 -16.97 -32.10 5.64
C SER A 694 -16.99 -32.65 7.05
N ALA A 695 -15.98 -32.31 7.82
CA ALA A 695 -15.93 -32.62 9.23
C ALA A 695 -17.17 -32.00 9.87
N GLY A 696 -18.19 -32.84 10.08
CA GLY A 696 -19.35 -32.57 10.91
C GLY A 696 -20.35 -31.57 10.34
N ALA A 697 -21.58 -32.07 10.15
CA ALA A 697 -22.82 -31.34 9.99
C ALA A 697 -23.02 -30.59 8.66
N ALA A 698 -23.75 -31.25 7.77
CA ALA A 698 -24.76 -30.57 6.98
C ALA A 698 -25.73 -29.84 7.92
N GLU A 699 -25.35 -28.66 8.40
CA GLU A 699 -26.34 -27.73 8.88
C GLU A 699 -27.18 -27.31 7.68
N LEU A 700 -28.43 -27.74 7.73
CA LEU A 700 -29.51 -27.20 6.94
C LEU A 700 -29.34 -25.68 6.87
N THR A 701 -29.05 -25.16 5.67
CA THR A 701 -29.09 -23.72 5.43
C THR A 701 -30.43 -23.21 5.96
N PRO A 702 -30.44 -22.37 7.00
CA PRO A 702 -31.69 -22.01 7.65
C PRO A 702 -32.59 -21.34 6.61
N ALA A 703 -33.83 -21.82 6.48
CA ALA A 703 -34.83 -21.13 5.68
C ALA A 703 -34.94 -19.70 6.25
N PRO A 704 -34.81 -18.65 5.41
CA PRO A 704 -34.80 -17.28 5.91
C PRO A 704 -36.11 -17.02 6.65
N ALA A 705 -36.03 -16.60 7.91
CA ALA A 705 -37.21 -16.23 8.68
C ALA A 705 -37.80 -14.93 8.11
N LEU A 706 -39.05 -14.60 8.46
CA LEU A 706 -39.65 -13.30 8.08
C LEU A 706 -38.77 -12.12 8.51
N ALA A 707 -38.10 -12.22 9.66
CA ALA A 707 -37.14 -11.22 10.14
C ALA A 707 -35.92 -11.06 9.22
N ASP A 708 -35.48 -12.13 8.54
CA ASP A 708 -34.39 -12.10 7.57
C ASP A 708 -34.79 -11.42 6.25
N GLY A 709 -36.06 -11.55 5.86
CA GLY A 709 -36.65 -10.79 4.76
C GLY A 709 -36.62 -9.28 5.02
N TRP A 710 -37.01 -8.85 6.23
CA TRP A 710 -36.94 -7.44 6.63
C TRP A 710 -35.51 -6.90 6.70
N ARG A 711 -34.57 -7.71 7.22
CA ARG A 711 -33.14 -7.38 7.22
C ARG A 711 -32.59 -7.21 5.79
N ALA A 712 -32.95 -8.10 4.87
CA ALA A 712 -32.55 -8.02 3.47
C ALA A 712 -33.10 -6.78 2.77
N LEU A 713 -34.37 -6.44 3.01
CA LEU A 713 -34.97 -5.21 2.48
C LEU A 713 -34.25 -3.96 2.98
N ARG A 714 -33.92 -3.91 4.28
CA ARG A 714 -33.14 -2.80 4.87
C ARG A 714 -31.75 -2.67 4.26
N LEU A 715 -31.05 -3.79 4.09
CA LEU A 715 -29.73 -3.82 3.44
C LEU A 715 -29.81 -3.35 1.98
N LEU A 716 -30.80 -3.83 1.21
CA LEU A 716 -31.01 -3.45 -0.19
C LEU A 716 -31.46 -1.99 -0.37
N SER A 717 -32.11 -1.40 0.65
CA SER A 717 -32.41 0.03 0.67
C SER A 717 -31.21 0.91 1.06
N GLY A 718 -30.02 0.32 1.23
CA GLY A 718 -28.80 1.04 1.60
C GLY A 718 -28.60 1.24 3.11
N GLY A 719 -29.35 0.53 3.95
CA GLY A 719 -29.16 0.51 5.40
C GLY A 719 -28.06 -0.46 5.83
N ALA A 720 -27.54 -0.27 7.05
CA ALA A 720 -26.60 -1.18 7.71
C ALA A 720 -27.27 -1.84 8.94
N LEU A 721 -26.80 -3.04 9.29
CA LEU A 721 -27.25 -3.82 10.45
C LEU A 721 -26.08 -4.00 11.43
N GLU A 722 -26.34 -4.08 12.74
CA GLU A 722 -25.29 -4.31 13.74
C GLU A 722 -25.72 -5.38 14.73
N ASP A 723 -24.87 -6.38 14.90
CA ASP A 723 -25.00 -7.43 15.90
C ASP A 723 -23.95 -7.21 17.02
N ARG A 724 -24.34 -7.42 18.29
CA ARG A 724 -23.51 -7.10 19.47
C ARG A 724 -23.43 -8.27 20.43
N PHE A 725 -22.23 -8.57 20.92
CA PHE A 725 -21.93 -9.72 21.78
C PHE A 725 -20.98 -9.35 22.90
N TRP A 726 -21.28 -9.78 24.12
CA TRP A 726 -20.49 -9.50 25.33
C TRP A 726 -19.73 -10.73 25.80
N SER A 727 -18.47 -10.59 26.22
CA SER A 727 -17.71 -11.65 26.90
C SER A 727 -16.98 -11.14 28.12
N GLU A 728 -16.88 -12.00 29.13
CA GLU A 728 -16.06 -11.78 30.32
C GLU A 728 -14.57 -12.10 30.09
N VAL A 729 -14.23 -12.69 28.93
CA VAL A 729 -12.87 -13.09 28.53
C VAL A 729 -12.45 -12.38 27.24
N TRP A 730 -11.20 -11.92 27.19
CA TRP A 730 -10.66 -11.07 26.15
C TRP A 730 -10.39 -11.86 24.87
N THR A 731 -10.66 -11.22 23.72
CA THR A 731 -10.27 -11.72 22.39
C THR A 731 -9.86 -10.54 21.51
N SER A 732 -9.04 -10.77 20.49
CA SER A 732 -8.74 -9.72 19.50
C SER A 732 -9.74 -9.74 18.34
N ALA A 733 -9.91 -8.57 17.68
CA ALA A 733 -10.71 -8.48 16.47
C ALA A 733 -10.17 -9.37 15.34
N GLU A 734 -8.85 -9.49 15.22
CA GLU A 734 -8.18 -10.40 14.28
C GLU A 734 -8.59 -11.86 14.52
N GLN A 735 -8.60 -12.32 15.78
CA GLN A 735 -9.01 -13.69 16.12
C GLN A 735 -10.49 -13.93 15.81
N VAL A 736 -11.37 -12.96 16.10
CA VAL A 736 -12.80 -13.05 15.79
C VAL A 736 -13.02 -13.05 14.28
N LEU A 737 -12.38 -12.15 13.53
CA LEU A 737 -12.49 -12.04 12.08
C LEU A 737 -11.89 -13.25 11.37
N ALA A 738 -10.79 -13.81 11.85
CA ALA A 738 -10.21 -15.04 11.34
C ALA A 738 -11.18 -16.22 11.54
N ARG A 739 -11.74 -16.39 12.75
CA ARG A 739 -12.74 -17.41 13.04
C ARG A 739 -14.03 -17.21 12.24
N LEU A 740 -14.47 -15.95 12.05
CA LEU A 740 -15.63 -15.60 11.24
C LEU A 740 -15.40 -15.93 9.76
N ALA A 741 -14.27 -15.51 9.20
CA ALA A 741 -13.90 -15.84 7.83
C ALA A 741 -13.83 -17.37 7.64
N ASP A 742 -13.23 -18.09 8.57
CA ASP A 742 -13.14 -19.55 8.48
C ASP A 742 -14.49 -20.26 8.65
N ALA A 743 -15.36 -19.79 9.54
CA ALA A 743 -16.70 -20.33 9.70
C ALA A 743 -17.58 -20.05 8.47
N LEU A 744 -17.46 -18.86 7.87
CA LEU A 744 -18.14 -18.54 6.62
C LEU A 744 -17.61 -19.40 5.47
N LYS A 745 -16.28 -19.60 5.34
CA LYS A 745 -15.71 -20.49 4.30
C LYS A 745 -16.26 -21.91 4.37
N ARG A 746 -16.54 -22.40 5.58
CA ARG A 746 -17.12 -23.74 5.81
C ARG A 746 -18.62 -23.82 5.51
N THR A 747 -19.30 -22.70 5.26
CA THR A 747 -20.74 -22.67 5.04
C THR A 747 -21.10 -22.75 3.55
N PRO A 748 -21.84 -23.78 3.08
CA PRO A 748 -22.10 -23.98 1.64
C PRO A 748 -22.86 -22.85 0.94
N ALA A 749 -23.55 -21.99 1.68
CA ALA A 749 -24.32 -20.87 1.15
C ALA A 749 -23.48 -19.65 0.78
N THR A 750 -22.28 -19.50 1.34
CA THR A 750 -21.38 -18.36 1.10
C THR A 750 -20.31 -18.77 0.11
N ARG A 751 -20.67 -18.71 -1.17
CA ARG A 751 -19.80 -19.17 -2.27
C ARG A 751 -18.52 -18.39 -2.44
N THR A 752 -18.42 -17.16 -1.97
CA THR A 752 -17.23 -16.32 -2.20
C THR A 752 -17.04 -15.40 -1.02
N ILE A 753 -15.82 -15.37 -0.48
CA ILE A 753 -15.48 -14.55 0.69
C ILE A 753 -14.19 -13.80 0.39
N ALA A 754 -14.20 -12.49 0.51
CA ALA A 754 -13.00 -11.66 0.47
C ALA A 754 -12.71 -11.13 1.87
N VAL A 755 -11.47 -11.28 2.34
CA VAL A 755 -11.00 -10.66 3.58
C VAL A 755 -10.18 -9.44 3.18
N ASP A 756 -10.42 -8.31 3.82
CA ASP A 756 -9.68 -7.07 3.57
C ASP A 756 -8.24 -7.16 4.10
N ASP A 757 -7.32 -6.37 3.54
CA ASP A 757 -5.94 -6.29 4.01
C ASP A 757 -5.75 -5.33 5.20
N GLY A 758 -6.86 -4.84 5.77
CA GLY A 758 -6.89 -4.01 6.99
C GLY A 758 -6.89 -2.51 6.72
N TRP A 759 -7.02 -2.10 5.45
CA TRP A 759 -6.91 -0.69 5.02
C TRP A 759 -8.19 -0.14 4.40
N SER A 760 -9.22 -0.97 4.20
CA SER A 760 -10.52 -0.46 3.78
C SER A 760 -11.27 0.16 4.95
N ASP A 761 -11.63 1.43 4.79
CA ASP A 761 -12.40 2.19 5.80
C ASP A 761 -13.77 1.58 6.14
N ASP A 762 -14.28 0.66 5.31
CA ASP A 762 -15.67 0.20 5.33
C ASP A 762 -15.88 -1.30 5.58
N ARG A 763 -14.87 -2.17 5.47
CA ARG A 763 -15.08 -3.62 5.49
C ARG A 763 -13.85 -4.39 5.98
N ASP A 764 -14.10 -5.50 6.65
CA ASP A 764 -13.08 -6.48 7.06
C ASP A 764 -13.29 -7.82 6.34
N VAL A 765 -14.55 -8.25 6.15
CA VAL A 765 -14.92 -9.50 5.46
C VAL A 765 -16.12 -9.25 4.56
N SER A 766 -16.03 -9.63 3.29
CA SER A 766 -17.11 -9.49 2.30
C SER A 766 -17.58 -10.85 1.81
N VAL A 767 -18.89 -11.06 1.70
CA VAL A 767 -19.51 -12.27 1.14
C VAL A 767 -20.28 -11.94 -0.13
N LEU A 768 -20.05 -12.66 -1.22
CA LEU A 768 -20.77 -12.41 -2.46
C LEU A 768 -22.22 -12.93 -2.39
N VAL A 769 -23.17 -12.05 -2.64
CA VAL A 769 -24.60 -12.36 -2.83
C VAL A 769 -24.88 -12.55 -4.32
N GLY A 770 -24.84 -13.80 -4.78
CA GLY A 770 -25.05 -14.14 -6.20
C GLY A 770 -23.86 -13.72 -7.07
N ARG A 771 -24.06 -12.75 -7.96
CA ARG A 771 -23.02 -12.16 -8.85
C ARG A 771 -23.03 -10.63 -8.83
N TRP A 772 -23.85 -10.07 -7.95
CA TRP A 772 -24.39 -8.72 -8.13
C TRP A 772 -24.06 -7.79 -6.97
N LEU A 773 -23.97 -8.35 -5.76
CA LEU A 773 -23.83 -7.60 -4.52
C LEU A 773 -22.80 -8.30 -3.63
N TRP A 774 -22.06 -7.51 -2.86
CA TRP A 774 -21.28 -7.95 -1.73
C TRP A 774 -22.02 -7.60 -0.45
N LEU A 775 -22.10 -8.54 0.47
CA LEU A 775 -22.51 -8.35 1.85
C LEU A 775 -21.24 -8.19 2.68
N ASP A 776 -20.93 -6.96 3.02
CA ASP A 776 -19.72 -6.60 3.75
C ASP A 776 -19.98 -6.60 5.26
N VAL A 777 -19.01 -7.10 5.99
CA VAL A 777 -18.95 -7.15 7.44
C VAL A 777 -17.75 -6.37 7.92
N ARG A 778 -17.97 -5.61 8.98
CA ARG A 778 -16.93 -4.95 9.76
C ARG A 778 -17.07 -5.36 11.22
N ALA A 779 -16.00 -5.77 11.86
CA ALA A 779 -16.00 -6.15 13.27
C ALA A 779 -15.11 -5.22 14.09
N LEU A 780 -15.57 -4.91 15.30
CA LEU A 780 -14.83 -4.16 16.31
C LEU A 780 -14.90 -4.96 17.61
N VAL A 781 -13.75 -5.19 18.24
CA VAL A 781 -13.70 -5.71 19.61
C VAL A 781 -13.24 -4.58 20.52
N GLU A 782 -14.11 -4.17 21.43
CA GLU A 782 -13.84 -3.16 22.44
C GLU A 782 -13.35 -3.84 23.73
N GLU A 783 -12.28 -3.33 24.35
CA GLU A 783 -11.84 -3.77 25.69
C GLU A 783 -12.61 -3.03 26.79
N HIS A 784 -13.16 -3.78 27.75
CA HIS A 784 -13.98 -3.26 28.84
C HIS A 784 -13.41 -3.66 30.23
N GLN A 785 -12.10 -3.44 30.44
CA GLN A 785 -11.32 -3.71 31.68
C GLN A 785 -11.38 -5.16 32.20
N ALA A 786 -10.36 -5.58 32.95
CA ALA A 786 -10.31 -6.91 33.58
C ALA A 786 -10.50 -8.11 32.61
N GLY A 787 -10.10 -7.95 31.35
CA GLY A 787 -10.24 -8.99 30.33
C GLY A 787 -11.64 -9.12 29.73
N ARG A 788 -12.57 -8.19 29.96
CA ARG A 788 -13.90 -8.21 29.34
C ARG A 788 -13.88 -7.56 27.97
N CYS A 789 -14.74 -7.99 27.06
CA CYS A 789 -14.84 -7.36 25.73
C CYS A 789 -16.26 -7.31 25.16
N LEU A 790 -16.51 -6.30 24.33
CA LEU A 790 -17.73 -6.16 23.53
C LEU A 790 -17.35 -6.30 22.05
N LEU A 791 -17.88 -7.33 21.39
CA LEU A 791 -17.80 -7.50 19.94
C LEU A 791 -18.99 -6.80 19.28
N ARG A 792 -18.73 -5.91 18.32
CA ARG A 792 -19.71 -5.24 17.46
C ARG A 792 -19.45 -5.61 16.02
N VAL A 793 -20.48 -6.08 15.32
CA VAL A 793 -20.38 -6.56 13.94
C VAL A 793 -21.37 -5.81 13.06
N GLY A 794 -20.87 -4.89 12.25
CA GLY A 794 -21.65 -4.14 11.28
C GLY A 794 -21.75 -4.88 9.95
N THR A 795 -22.96 -5.00 9.38
CA THR A 795 -23.22 -5.64 8.08
C THR A 795 -23.88 -4.65 7.13
N HIS A 796 -23.37 -4.51 5.91
CA HIS A 796 -23.94 -3.66 4.85
C HIS A 796 -23.79 -4.30 3.48
N VAL A 797 -24.42 -3.73 2.44
CA VAL A 797 -24.37 -4.26 1.08
C VAL A 797 -23.80 -3.23 0.11
N ARG A 798 -22.89 -3.66 -0.78
CA ARG A 798 -22.39 -2.88 -1.91
C ARG A 798 -22.58 -3.63 -3.23
N PRO A 799 -22.79 -2.96 -4.37
CA PRO A 799 -22.82 -3.65 -5.66
C PRO A 799 -21.44 -4.14 -6.09
N THR A 800 -21.39 -5.29 -6.77
CA THR A 800 -20.20 -5.70 -7.53
C THR A 800 -20.07 -4.80 -8.77
N ALA A 801 -18.87 -4.74 -9.38
CA ALA A 801 -18.71 -4.04 -10.65
C ALA A 801 -19.65 -4.59 -11.74
N LEU A 802 -19.82 -5.92 -11.78
CA LEU A 802 -20.75 -6.59 -12.67
C LEU A 802 -22.20 -6.20 -12.34
N GLY A 803 -22.60 -6.18 -11.07
CA GLY A 803 -23.92 -5.74 -10.61
C GLY A 803 -24.23 -4.29 -10.96
N GLY A 804 -23.28 -3.38 -10.76
CA GLY A 804 -23.41 -1.99 -11.18
C GLY A 804 -23.60 -1.84 -12.70
N THR A 805 -22.76 -2.53 -13.48
CA THR A 805 -22.85 -2.48 -14.96
C THR A 805 -24.13 -3.14 -15.49
N ALA A 806 -24.55 -4.26 -14.92
CA ALA A 806 -25.77 -4.96 -15.32
C ALA A 806 -27.03 -4.16 -14.95
N ALA A 807 -27.05 -3.50 -13.79
CA ALA A 807 -28.14 -2.60 -13.41
C ALA A 807 -28.24 -1.40 -14.37
N ALA A 808 -27.11 -0.81 -14.75
CA ALA A 808 -27.07 0.28 -15.73
C ALA A 808 -27.51 -0.20 -17.14
N ALA A 809 -27.02 -1.36 -17.60
CA ALA A 809 -27.39 -1.95 -18.88
C ALA A 809 -28.86 -2.34 -18.93
N LEU A 810 -29.41 -2.91 -17.85
CA LEU A 810 -30.83 -3.22 -17.71
C LEU A 810 -31.66 -1.93 -17.71
N GLY A 811 -31.24 -0.89 -16.99
CA GLY A 811 -31.89 0.42 -17.02
C GLY A 811 -31.93 1.04 -18.42
N LEU A 812 -30.81 0.99 -19.15
CA LEU A 812 -30.74 1.44 -20.55
C LEU A 812 -31.60 0.59 -21.48
N ALA A 813 -31.63 -0.73 -21.31
CA ALA A 813 -32.47 -1.63 -22.08
C ALA A 813 -33.96 -1.40 -21.81
N LEU A 814 -34.35 -1.10 -20.56
CA LEU A 814 -35.71 -0.74 -20.17
C LEU A 814 -36.12 0.62 -20.75
N ILE A 815 -35.22 1.61 -20.74
CA ILE A 815 -35.43 2.90 -21.39
C ILE A 815 -35.59 2.72 -22.91
N ALA A 816 -34.74 1.91 -23.54
CA ALA A 816 -34.81 1.62 -24.97
C ALA A 816 -36.09 0.85 -25.33
N ALA A 817 -36.45 -0.18 -24.57
CA ALA A 817 -37.68 -0.95 -24.78
C ALA A 817 -38.94 -0.11 -24.55
N GLY A 818 -38.95 0.76 -23.53
CA GLY A 818 -40.03 1.72 -23.30
C GLY A 818 -40.15 2.75 -24.43
N SER A 819 -39.02 3.27 -24.91
CA SER A 819 -38.97 4.24 -26.02
C SER A 819 -39.43 3.60 -27.33
N LEU A 820 -39.01 2.37 -27.63
CA LEU A 820 -39.44 1.58 -28.79
C LEU A 820 -40.92 1.19 -28.69
N GLY A 821 -41.40 0.85 -27.50
CA GLY A 821 -42.80 0.53 -27.24
C GLY A 821 -43.74 1.73 -27.47
N VAL A 822 -43.30 2.92 -27.09
CA VAL A 822 -44.02 4.19 -27.33
C VAL A 822 -43.95 4.61 -28.81
N ALA A 823 -42.79 4.47 -29.43
CA ALA A 823 -42.59 4.87 -30.83
C ALA A 823 -43.29 3.94 -31.84
N TYR A 824 -43.37 2.63 -31.57
CA TYR A 824 -43.85 1.64 -32.54
C TYR A 824 -45.11 0.86 -32.11
N ARG A 825 -45.79 1.27 -31.02
CA ARG A 825 -47.00 0.60 -30.48
C ARG A 825 -46.82 -0.92 -30.34
N TRP A 826 -45.69 -1.35 -29.76
CA TRP A 826 -45.38 -2.78 -29.60
C TRP A 826 -45.58 -3.23 -28.14
N PRO A 827 -46.83 -3.53 -27.71
CA PRO A 827 -47.18 -3.71 -26.30
C PRO A 827 -46.49 -4.93 -25.65
N LEU A 828 -46.09 -5.92 -26.45
CA LEU A 828 -45.42 -7.13 -25.96
C LEU A 828 -43.98 -6.89 -25.51
N ALA A 829 -43.24 -5.98 -26.16
CA ALA A 829 -41.88 -5.61 -25.76
C ALA A 829 -41.89 -4.82 -24.43
N SER A 830 -42.85 -3.90 -24.29
CA SER A 830 -43.07 -3.16 -23.05
C SER A 830 -43.54 -4.08 -21.91
N ALA A 831 -44.43 -5.04 -22.18
CA ALA A 831 -44.91 -6.00 -21.19
C ALA A 831 -43.80 -6.96 -20.71
N GLY A 832 -42.93 -7.43 -21.61
CA GLY A 832 -41.79 -8.28 -21.25
C GLY A 832 -40.78 -7.59 -20.33
N ALA A 833 -40.46 -6.33 -20.60
CA ALA A 833 -39.59 -5.50 -19.77
C ALA A 833 -40.19 -5.22 -18.37
N VAL A 834 -41.51 -4.99 -18.30
CA VAL A 834 -42.24 -4.76 -17.04
C VAL A 834 -42.36 -6.04 -16.20
N LEU A 835 -42.43 -7.23 -16.81
CA LEU A 835 -42.55 -8.51 -16.10
C LEU A 835 -41.20 -9.08 -15.61
N LEU A 836 -40.10 -8.84 -16.33
CA LEU A 836 -38.76 -9.34 -15.95
C LEU A 836 -38.15 -8.60 -14.75
N THR A 837 -38.48 -7.32 -14.58
CA THR A 837 -37.86 -6.45 -13.57
C THR A 837 -38.27 -6.82 -12.12
N PRO A 838 -39.58 -7.05 -11.81
CA PRO A 838 -40.00 -7.50 -10.47
C PRO A 838 -39.48 -8.90 -10.15
N GLY A 839 -39.42 -9.80 -11.13
CA GLY A 839 -38.91 -11.15 -10.95
C GLY A 839 -37.42 -11.17 -10.59
N LEU A 840 -36.61 -10.33 -11.25
CA LEU A 840 -35.18 -10.18 -10.93
C LEU A 840 -34.95 -9.53 -9.57
N ALA A 841 -35.73 -8.50 -9.24
CA ALA A 841 -35.68 -7.83 -7.93
C ALA A 841 -36.05 -8.77 -6.78
N LEU A 842 -37.12 -9.58 -6.96
CA LEU A 842 -37.53 -10.59 -5.99
C LEU A 842 -36.47 -11.69 -5.83
N ALA A 843 -35.91 -12.18 -6.95
CA ALA A 843 -34.84 -13.17 -6.90
C ALA A 843 -33.58 -12.66 -6.18
N LEU A 844 -33.23 -11.39 -6.39
CA LEU A 844 -32.12 -10.74 -5.68
C LEU A 844 -32.42 -10.58 -4.19
N ALA A 845 -33.62 -10.12 -3.83
CA ALA A 845 -34.07 -9.98 -2.44
C ALA A 845 -34.05 -11.30 -1.67
N LEU A 846 -34.53 -12.39 -2.29
CA LEU A 846 -34.51 -13.72 -1.69
C LEU A 846 -33.08 -14.25 -1.51
N ARG A 847 -32.16 -13.97 -2.44
CA ARG A 847 -30.75 -14.33 -2.31
C ARG A 847 -30.04 -13.53 -1.22
N THR A 848 -30.30 -12.23 -1.13
CA THR A 848 -29.79 -11.37 -0.05
C THR A 848 -30.30 -11.84 1.30
N ALA A 849 -31.59 -12.18 1.42
CA ALA A 849 -32.18 -12.70 2.66
C ALA A 849 -31.53 -14.02 3.11
N ARG A 850 -31.32 -14.97 2.19
CA ARG A 850 -30.61 -16.22 2.50
C ARG A 850 -29.18 -15.97 2.96
N THR A 851 -28.44 -15.10 2.28
CA THR A 851 -27.03 -14.84 2.60
C THR A 851 -26.89 -14.06 3.91
N ALA A 852 -27.77 -13.10 4.17
CA ALA A 852 -27.80 -12.34 5.42
C ALA A 852 -28.18 -13.24 6.62
N ALA A 853 -29.11 -14.20 6.43
CA ALA A 853 -29.45 -15.17 7.46
C ALA A 853 -28.24 -16.03 7.83
N VAL A 854 -27.52 -16.54 6.83
CA VAL A 854 -26.29 -17.33 7.02
C VAL A 854 -25.19 -16.54 7.71
N MET A 855 -24.97 -15.30 7.27
CA MET A 855 -24.00 -14.40 7.86
C MET A 855 -24.28 -14.21 9.36
N ARG A 856 -25.52 -13.87 9.70
CA ARG A 856 -25.96 -13.70 11.10
C ARG A 856 -25.72 -14.95 11.93
N THR A 857 -26.19 -16.11 11.48
CA THR A 857 -26.04 -17.37 12.25
C THR A 857 -24.58 -17.75 12.45
N THR A 858 -23.72 -17.39 11.49
CA THR A 858 -22.27 -17.65 11.59
C THR A 858 -21.62 -16.72 12.60
N ILE A 859 -21.97 -15.42 12.58
CA ILE A 859 -21.52 -14.44 13.56
C ILE A 859 -21.94 -14.87 14.97
N GLU A 860 -23.22 -15.25 15.16
CA GLU A 860 -23.76 -15.72 16.44
C GLU A 860 -23.01 -16.96 16.95
N ARG A 861 -22.69 -17.91 16.07
CA ARG A 861 -21.93 -19.11 16.45
C ARG A 861 -20.49 -18.80 16.82
N VAL A 862 -19.80 -17.98 16.04
CA VAL A 862 -18.41 -17.60 16.32
C VAL A 862 -18.32 -16.86 17.64
N ALA A 863 -19.24 -15.92 17.88
CA ALA A 863 -19.37 -15.23 19.16
C ALA A 863 -19.62 -16.22 20.31
N ALA A 864 -20.59 -17.14 20.17
CA ALA A 864 -20.87 -18.15 21.18
C ALA A 864 -19.66 -19.06 21.47
N SER A 865 -18.90 -19.45 20.43
CA SER A 865 -17.67 -20.27 20.59
C SER A 865 -16.55 -19.53 21.32
N ALA A 866 -16.58 -18.20 21.31
CA ALA A 866 -15.68 -17.35 22.08
C ALA A 866 -16.23 -17.05 23.50
N GLY A 867 -17.28 -17.74 23.94
CA GLY A 867 -17.91 -17.52 25.24
C GLY A 867 -18.75 -16.25 25.32
N MET A 868 -19.10 -15.64 24.19
CA MET A 868 -19.85 -14.39 24.16
C MET A 868 -21.36 -14.60 24.22
N VAL A 869 -22.06 -13.70 24.89
CA VAL A 869 -23.52 -13.66 25.05
C VAL A 869 -24.10 -12.54 24.16
N PRO A 870 -25.14 -12.81 23.35
CA PRO A 870 -25.76 -11.78 22.51
C PRO A 870 -26.51 -10.75 23.35
N LEU A 871 -26.28 -9.46 23.09
CA LEU A 871 -26.92 -8.34 23.79
C LEU A 871 -28.20 -7.83 23.09
N GLY A 872 -28.69 -8.56 22.08
CA GLY A 872 -29.85 -8.18 21.25
C GLY A 872 -29.47 -7.34 20.02
N ALA A 873 -30.18 -7.57 18.91
CA ALA A 873 -29.96 -6.89 17.64
C ALA A 873 -30.22 -5.37 17.79
N GLY A 874 -29.18 -4.58 17.59
CA GLY A 874 -29.27 -3.11 17.56
C GLY A 874 -29.51 -2.62 16.13
N VAL A 875 -30.02 -1.39 16.00
CA VAL A 875 -29.80 -0.66 14.75
C VAL A 875 -28.32 -0.29 14.72
N ALA A 876 -27.61 -0.61 13.64
CA ALA A 876 -26.25 -0.14 13.48
C ALA A 876 -26.22 1.36 13.65
N VAL A 877 -25.43 1.85 14.61
CA VAL A 877 -24.99 3.24 14.57
C VAL A 877 -23.99 3.26 13.42
N ALA A 878 -24.46 3.60 12.21
CA ALA A 878 -23.69 3.53 10.98
C ALA A 878 -22.35 4.26 11.16
N SER A 879 -21.28 3.51 11.46
CA SER A 879 -19.94 4.05 11.67
C SER A 879 -19.16 4.26 10.36
N ALA A 880 -19.86 4.20 9.23
CA ALA A 880 -19.35 4.69 7.97
C ALA A 880 -20.56 5.21 7.18
N ARG A 881 -20.53 6.50 6.81
CA ARG A 881 -21.42 6.99 5.75
C ARG A 881 -21.27 6.03 4.57
N PRO A 882 -22.37 5.53 3.96
CA PRO A 882 -22.26 4.90 2.66
C PRO A 882 -21.57 5.92 1.74
N ARG A 883 -20.39 5.60 1.19
CA ARG A 883 -19.71 6.45 0.21
C ARG A 883 -20.74 6.86 -0.85
N ALA A 884 -20.64 8.09 -1.36
CA ALA A 884 -21.57 8.71 -2.32
C ALA A 884 -22.07 7.78 -3.45
N SER A 885 -21.30 6.74 -3.82
CA SER A 885 -21.69 5.67 -4.73
C SER A 885 -22.95 4.86 -4.34
N ALA A 886 -23.18 4.55 -3.06
CA ALA A 886 -24.35 3.78 -2.61
C ALA A 886 -25.63 4.64 -2.53
N ARG A 887 -25.50 5.90 -2.09
CA ARG A 887 -26.56 6.93 -2.20
C ARG A 887 -26.86 7.27 -3.66
N ALA A 888 -25.83 7.42 -4.50
CA ALA A 888 -26.01 7.62 -5.93
C ALA A 888 -26.67 6.41 -6.59
N TRP A 889 -26.44 5.18 -6.13
CA TRP A 889 -27.12 3.99 -6.66
C TRP A 889 -28.57 3.88 -6.16
N ALA A 890 -28.85 4.12 -4.89
CA ALA A 890 -30.23 4.15 -4.37
C ALA A 890 -31.05 5.27 -5.02
N VAL A 891 -30.46 6.45 -5.21
CA VAL A 891 -31.07 7.60 -5.89
C VAL A 891 -31.17 7.37 -7.41
N ARG A 892 -30.18 6.75 -8.07
CA ARG A 892 -30.26 6.43 -9.51
C ARG A 892 -31.21 5.26 -9.81
N SER A 893 -31.32 4.28 -8.92
CA SER A 893 -32.24 3.14 -9.06
C SER A 893 -33.67 3.57 -8.73
N ALA A 894 -33.87 4.39 -7.69
CA ALA A 894 -35.14 5.05 -7.44
C ALA A 894 -35.50 6.02 -8.58
N ALA A 895 -34.55 6.79 -9.11
CA ALA A 895 -34.79 7.64 -10.28
C ALA A 895 -35.12 6.85 -11.54
N LEU A 896 -34.49 5.69 -11.79
CA LEU A 896 -34.83 4.82 -12.93
C LEU A 896 -36.23 4.18 -12.80
N VAL A 897 -36.62 3.78 -11.60
CA VAL A 897 -37.97 3.24 -11.32
C VAL A 897 -39.01 4.36 -11.36
N VAL A 898 -38.74 5.51 -10.76
CA VAL A 898 -39.62 6.69 -10.76
C VAL A 898 -39.73 7.28 -12.17
N MET A 899 -38.64 7.38 -12.94
CA MET A 899 -38.64 7.85 -14.33
C MET A 899 -39.32 6.85 -15.27
N GLY A 900 -39.18 5.54 -15.03
CA GLY A 900 -39.99 4.51 -15.70
C GLY A 900 -41.49 4.62 -15.38
N THR A 901 -41.83 5.01 -14.15
CA THR A 901 -43.23 5.23 -13.72
C THR A 901 -43.78 6.56 -14.29
N PHE A 902 -42.97 7.60 -14.37
CA PHE A 902 -43.32 8.91 -14.95
C PHE A 902 -43.41 8.88 -16.49
N VAL A 903 -42.67 8.02 -17.18
CA VAL A 903 -42.80 7.82 -18.64
C VAL A 903 -44.09 7.05 -18.97
N VAL A 904 -44.55 6.17 -18.07
CA VAL A 904 -45.84 5.47 -18.20
C VAL A 904 -47.02 6.35 -17.79
N ALA A 905 -46.86 7.23 -16.79
CA ALA A 905 -47.91 8.14 -16.31
C ALA A 905 -47.96 9.50 -17.05
N GLY A 906 -46.87 9.92 -17.70
CA GLY A 906 -46.73 11.23 -18.36
C GLY A 906 -47.30 11.30 -19.78
N GLY A 907 -47.82 10.19 -20.32
CA GLY A 907 -48.38 10.11 -21.67
C GLY A 907 -49.72 10.82 -21.89
N THR A 908 -50.37 11.33 -20.84
CA THR A 908 -51.74 11.88 -20.94
C THR A 908 -51.92 13.32 -20.42
N LEU A 909 -50.90 14.00 -19.92
CA LEU A 909 -51.07 15.32 -19.26
C LEU A 909 -50.30 16.50 -19.87
N LEU A 910 -49.58 16.32 -20.97
CA LEU A 910 -48.85 17.41 -21.66
C LEU A 910 -49.62 18.00 -22.85
N ARG A 911 -50.92 18.26 -22.67
CA ARG A 911 -51.71 18.98 -23.68
C ARG A 911 -52.58 20.14 -23.17
N GLU A 912 -52.60 20.45 -21.87
CA GLU A 912 -53.50 21.50 -21.32
C GLU A 912 -52.88 22.53 -20.36
N ALA A 913 -51.57 22.81 -20.40
CA ALA A 913 -51.00 23.85 -19.52
C ALA A 913 -50.09 24.85 -20.23
N ALA A 914 -50.53 25.34 -21.39
CA ALA A 914 -50.20 26.68 -21.85
C ALA A 914 -51.37 27.62 -21.49
N ILE A 915 -51.04 28.78 -20.91
CA ILE A 915 -51.90 29.94 -20.55
C ILE A 915 -52.42 29.97 -19.09
N ALA A 916 -51.76 30.73 -18.20
CA ALA A 916 -52.40 31.63 -17.22
C ALA A 916 -51.37 32.48 -16.43
N GLN A 917 -51.75 33.73 -16.17
CA GLN A 917 -51.03 34.86 -15.56
C GLN A 917 -50.81 34.79 -14.04
N VAL A 918 -49.73 35.44 -13.58
CA VAL A 918 -49.61 36.50 -12.53
C VAL A 918 -50.62 36.55 -11.36
N THR A 919 -50.06 36.73 -10.14
CA THR A 919 -50.60 37.19 -8.82
C THR A 919 -51.01 36.17 -7.75
N GLY A 920 -50.44 36.34 -6.53
CA GLY A 920 -51.23 36.43 -5.29
C GLY A 920 -51.25 35.25 -4.29
N THR A 921 -50.24 35.18 -3.41
CA THR A 921 -50.29 34.87 -1.96
C THR A 921 -51.33 33.88 -1.37
N SER A 922 -50.87 32.92 -0.56
CA SER A 922 -50.98 32.96 0.92
C SER A 922 -50.64 31.62 1.61
N GLY A 923 -49.90 31.70 2.72
CA GLY A 923 -49.96 30.69 3.79
C GLY A 923 -48.74 29.78 3.99
N GLN A 924 -47.58 30.34 4.39
CA GLN A 924 -46.63 29.81 5.40
C GLN A 924 -45.18 30.34 5.27
N ALA A 925 -44.89 31.22 4.32
CA ALA A 925 -43.55 31.80 4.13
C ALA A 925 -43.22 33.04 5.01
N ALA A 926 -43.80 33.17 6.21
CA ALA A 926 -43.71 34.40 7.02
C ALA A 926 -43.09 34.24 8.41
N ARG A 927 -42.24 33.22 8.65
CA ARG A 927 -41.56 33.12 9.96
C ARG A 927 -40.06 32.84 9.97
N TYR A 928 -39.46 32.28 8.91
CA TYR A 928 -38.02 32.02 8.87
C TYR A 928 -37.53 32.15 7.42
N GLY A 929 -36.69 33.14 7.14
CA GLY A 929 -36.19 33.44 5.78
C GLY A 929 -35.49 32.26 5.10
N ARG A 930 -35.35 32.32 3.77
CA ARG A 930 -34.65 31.31 2.96
C ARG A 930 -33.19 31.13 3.43
N PRO A 931 -32.69 29.90 3.63
CA PRO A 931 -31.26 29.68 3.86
C PRO A 931 -30.45 30.14 2.65
N MET A 932 -29.39 30.90 2.88
CA MET A 932 -28.38 31.21 1.86
C MET A 932 -27.33 30.11 1.81
N SER A 933 -26.86 29.80 0.60
CA SER A 933 -25.67 28.97 0.37
C SER A 933 -24.73 29.72 -0.59
N VAL A 934 -23.51 30.01 -0.14
CA VAL A 934 -22.39 30.48 -0.98
C VAL A 934 -21.42 29.32 -1.12
N TRP A 935 -21.03 28.98 -2.35
CA TRP A 935 -20.04 27.93 -2.64
C TRP A 935 -18.62 28.48 -2.47
N LEU A 936 -17.81 27.80 -1.68
CA LEU A 936 -16.45 28.13 -1.26
C LEU A 936 -15.58 26.86 -1.41
N GLU A 937 -14.28 26.96 -1.65
CA GLU A 937 -13.46 25.75 -1.83
C GLU A 937 -13.24 25.02 -0.49
N THR A 938 -12.94 25.74 0.60
CA THR A 938 -12.89 25.19 1.97
C THR A 938 -13.10 26.27 3.04
N PRO A 939 -14.31 26.56 3.54
CA PRO A 939 -14.48 27.55 4.62
C PRO A 939 -13.85 27.05 5.93
N GLY A 940 -13.04 27.89 6.58
CA GLY A 940 -12.38 27.69 7.88
C GLY A 940 -13.07 28.49 9.01
N GLY A 941 -12.28 29.12 9.88
CA GLY A 941 -12.73 29.94 11.02
C GLY A 941 -13.84 30.92 10.64
N ILE A 942 -14.79 31.17 11.55
CA ILE A 942 -15.89 32.11 11.33
C ILE A 942 -16.10 32.99 12.56
N ALA A 943 -16.35 34.28 12.35
CA ALA A 943 -16.66 35.24 13.40
C ALA A 943 -17.76 36.21 12.94
N VAL A 944 -18.58 36.68 13.88
CA VAL A 944 -19.66 37.63 13.61
C VAL A 944 -19.35 38.92 14.34
N SER A 945 -19.34 40.05 13.62
CA SER A 945 -19.10 41.36 14.22
C SER A 945 -20.34 41.88 14.96
N PRO A 946 -20.16 42.89 15.84
CA PRO A 946 -21.28 43.63 16.40
C PRO A 946 -22.12 44.42 15.37
N SER A 947 -21.68 44.59 14.12
CA SER A 947 -22.51 45.14 13.04
C SER A 947 -23.38 44.08 12.35
N GLY A 948 -23.13 42.80 12.63
CA GLY A 948 -23.79 41.65 12.00
C GLY A 948 -23.03 41.09 10.79
N ASP A 949 -21.89 41.69 10.41
CA ASP A 949 -21.05 41.19 9.31
C ASP A 949 -20.37 39.89 9.71
N ILE A 950 -20.14 39.02 8.73
CA ILE A 950 -19.57 37.69 8.95
C ILE A 950 -18.21 37.64 8.30
N TYR A 951 -17.19 37.37 9.10
CA TYR A 951 -15.82 37.16 8.65
C TYR A 951 -15.54 35.67 8.68
N PHE A 952 -14.97 35.14 7.62
CA PHE A 952 -14.62 33.73 7.57
C PHE A 952 -13.34 33.50 6.79
N ALA A 953 -12.61 32.47 7.17
CA ALA A 953 -11.38 32.10 6.51
C ALA A 953 -11.65 31.21 5.28
N ASP A 954 -10.85 31.37 4.24
CA ASP A 954 -10.83 30.51 3.05
C ASP A 954 -9.37 30.05 2.85
N PRO A 955 -8.92 29.03 3.61
CA PRO A 955 -7.51 28.75 3.84
C PRO A 955 -6.76 28.39 2.55
N HIS A 956 -7.35 27.59 1.65
CA HIS A 956 -6.70 27.20 0.39
C HIS A 956 -6.56 28.36 -0.61
N ASN A 957 -7.36 29.40 -0.46
CA ASN A 957 -7.21 30.63 -1.24
C ASN A 957 -6.34 31.68 -0.53
N ALA A 958 -5.78 31.37 0.64
CA ALA A 958 -4.92 32.26 1.43
C ALA A 958 -5.59 33.61 1.79
N VAL A 959 -6.91 33.62 2.02
CA VAL A 959 -7.66 34.85 2.30
C VAL A 959 -8.62 34.73 3.48
N ILE A 960 -8.91 35.86 4.11
CA ILE A 960 -10.08 36.08 4.96
C ILE A 960 -11.12 36.85 4.15
N GLN A 961 -12.33 36.31 4.10
CA GLN A 961 -13.47 36.89 3.41
C GLN A 961 -14.38 37.61 4.41
N ARG A 962 -15.04 38.68 3.96
CA ARG A 962 -16.12 39.38 4.69
C ARG A 962 -17.41 39.28 3.89
N MET A 963 -18.47 38.85 4.55
CA MET A 963 -19.84 38.92 4.06
C MET A 963 -20.58 40.06 4.75
N ASP A 964 -21.02 41.03 3.97
CA ASP A 964 -21.79 42.18 4.45
C ASP A 964 -23.19 41.73 4.90
N ALA A 965 -23.58 42.14 6.12
CA ALA A 965 -24.81 41.66 6.76
C ALA A 965 -26.10 42.08 6.04
N THR A 966 -26.06 43.16 5.25
CA THR A 966 -27.25 43.76 4.63
C THR A 966 -27.37 43.37 3.16
N SER A 967 -26.29 43.53 2.40
CA SER A 967 -26.22 43.25 0.97
C SER A 967 -25.92 41.79 0.66
N LEU A 968 -25.39 41.04 1.65
CA LEU A 968 -24.97 39.65 1.50
C LEU A 968 -23.83 39.45 0.47
N THR A 969 -23.12 40.54 0.17
CA THR A 969 -21.97 40.53 -0.74
C THR A 969 -20.74 39.99 -0.02
N VAL A 970 -20.00 39.09 -0.66
CA VAL A 970 -18.73 38.56 -0.15
C VAL A 970 -17.58 39.28 -0.85
N THR A 971 -16.63 39.82 -0.07
CA THR A 971 -15.40 40.44 -0.58
C THR A 971 -14.18 39.98 0.20
N SER A 972 -13.02 39.89 -0.47
CA SER A 972 -11.75 39.63 0.22
C SER A 972 -11.49 40.78 1.20
N TYR A 973 -11.22 40.43 2.45
CA TYR A 973 -10.97 41.37 3.53
C TYR A 973 -9.47 41.44 3.88
N ALA A 974 -8.80 40.28 3.92
CA ALA A 974 -7.35 40.19 4.11
C ALA A 974 -6.77 39.04 3.29
N GLY A 975 -5.54 39.19 2.82
CA GLY A 975 -4.93 38.26 1.88
C GLY A 975 -5.27 38.56 0.42
N ASP A 976 -4.45 38.06 -0.50
CA ASP A 976 -4.68 38.16 -1.94
C ASP A 976 -4.43 36.81 -2.64
N HIS A 977 -5.51 36.22 -3.16
CA HIS A 977 -5.47 34.98 -3.90
C HIS A 977 -4.54 35.00 -5.12
N ASP A 978 -4.34 36.17 -5.76
CA ASP A 978 -3.50 36.31 -6.96
C ASP A 978 -2.01 36.32 -6.63
N LEU A 979 -1.66 36.69 -5.39
CA LEU A 979 -0.27 36.73 -4.92
C LEU A 979 0.21 35.38 -4.36
N GLY A 980 -0.72 34.47 -4.07
CA GLY A 980 -0.45 33.13 -3.54
C GLY A 980 -0.16 33.10 -2.04
N ALA A 981 0.08 31.89 -1.52
CA ALA A 981 0.35 31.66 -0.10
C ALA A 981 1.76 32.10 0.31
N GLY A 982 1.89 32.67 1.51
CA GLY A 982 3.18 33.04 2.12
C GLY A 982 3.04 34.07 3.23
N PHE A 983 4.15 34.68 3.66
CA PHE A 983 4.17 35.71 4.71
C PHE A 983 4.64 37.07 4.18
N GLY A 984 3.88 38.12 4.42
CA GLY A 984 4.25 39.50 4.07
C GLY A 984 3.14 40.51 4.34
N GLY A 985 3.42 41.79 4.08
CA GLY A 985 2.42 42.88 4.10
C GLY A 985 2.22 43.59 5.44
N ASP A 986 3.02 43.30 6.47
CA ASP A 986 2.93 44.01 7.76
C ASP A 986 3.12 45.52 7.60
N GLY A 987 2.24 46.30 8.24
CA GLY A 987 2.17 47.76 8.11
C GLY A 987 1.54 48.25 6.80
N GLY A 988 1.12 47.35 5.91
CA GLY A 988 0.43 47.66 4.65
C GLY A 988 -1.06 47.27 4.66
N ALA A 989 -1.74 47.51 3.53
CA ALA A 989 -3.15 47.20 3.36
C ALA A 989 -3.42 45.69 3.45
N ALA A 990 -4.41 45.29 4.26
CA ALA A 990 -4.72 43.88 4.54
C ALA A 990 -5.03 43.05 3.28
N GLY A 991 -5.73 43.62 2.30
CA GLY A 991 -6.05 42.96 1.02
C GLY A 991 -4.86 42.74 0.08
N ARG A 992 -3.64 43.10 0.47
CA ARG A 992 -2.38 42.79 -0.25
C ARG A 992 -1.37 42.04 0.61
N ALA A 993 -1.80 41.58 1.77
CA ALA A 993 -0.98 40.75 2.64
C ALA A 993 -0.81 39.36 2.04
N LEU A 994 0.32 38.72 2.32
CA LEU A 994 0.44 37.28 2.10
C LEU A 994 0.05 36.59 3.41
N LEU A 995 -0.89 35.66 3.31
CA LEU A 995 -1.29 34.72 4.36
C LEU A 995 -1.00 33.30 3.88
N ASP A 996 -0.92 32.32 4.77
CA ASP A 996 -0.70 30.92 4.42
C ASP A 996 -1.61 30.00 5.25
N GLU A 997 -2.57 29.39 4.56
CA GLU A 997 -3.71 28.63 5.11
C GLU A 997 -4.30 29.24 6.40
N PRO A 998 -4.78 30.50 6.39
CA PRO A 998 -5.36 31.10 7.58
C PRO A 998 -6.61 30.31 8.00
N ASN A 999 -6.62 29.70 9.19
CA ASN A 999 -7.74 28.83 9.64
C ASN A 999 -8.65 29.46 10.70
N GLY A 1000 -8.19 30.50 11.41
CA GLY A 1000 -8.93 31.10 12.53
C GLY A 1000 -9.19 32.58 12.32
N VAL A 1001 -10.37 33.07 12.70
CA VAL A 1001 -10.70 34.50 12.72
C VAL A 1001 -11.53 34.84 13.95
N ALA A 1002 -11.27 35.98 14.57
CA ALA A 1002 -12.04 36.52 15.69
C ALA A 1002 -12.15 38.04 15.58
N ILE A 1003 -13.18 38.61 16.22
CA ILE A 1003 -13.37 40.06 16.32
C ILE A 1003 -12.98 40.49 17.74
N ALA A 1004 -12.00 41.38 17.84
CA ALA A 1004 -11.57 41.95 19.10
C ALA A 1004 -12.60 42.98 19.63
N PRO A 1005 -12.59 43.32 20.94
CA PRO A 1005 -13.55 44.27 21.52
C PRO A 1005 -13.49 45.68 20.92
N ASP A 1006 -12.33 46.07 20.39
CA ASP A 1006 -12.13 47.32 19.65
C ASP A 1006 -12.68 47.26 18.20
N GLY A 1007 -13.09 46.09 17.74
CA GLY A 1007 -13.65 45.82 16.42
C GLY A 1007 -12.63 45.38 15.37
N ASP A 1008 -11.37 45.20 15.76
CA ASP A 1008 -10.32 44.70 14.86
C ASP A 1008 -10.48 43.20 14.57
N VAL A 1009 -9.96 42.77 13.42
CA VAL A 1009 -10.04 41.36 13.01
C VAL A 1009 -8.72 40.67 13.34
N ILE A 1010 -8.78 39.67 14.21
CA ILE A 1010 -7.65 38.83 14.60
C ILE A 1010 -7.68 37.55 13.76
N ILE A 1011 -6.54 37.18 13.19
CA ILE A 1011 -6.41 36.09 12.22
C ILE A 1011 -5.34 35.13 12.74
N ALA A 1012 -5.66 33.83 12.77
CA ALA A 1012 -4.68 32.77 12.92
C ALA A 1012 -4.13 32.41 11.53
N ASP A 1013 -2.93 32.88 11.24
CA ASP A 1013 -2.20 32.69 9.99
C ASP A 1013 -1.37 31.40 10.12
N THR A 1014 -2.07 30.27 9.96
CA THR A 1014 -1.70 28.98 10.55
C THR A 1014 -0.36 28.45 10.06
N GLN A 1015 -0.12 28.40 8.74
CA GLN A 1015 1.15 27.89 8.20
C GLN A 1015 2.29 28.91 8.29
N ASN A 1016 1.96 30.17 8.52
CA ASN A 1016 2.94 31.19 8.87
C ASN A 1016 3.28 31.22 10.36
N HIS A 1017 2.66 30.36 11.18
CA HIS A 1017 2.88 30.23 12.63
C HIS A 1017 2.74 31.56 13.39
N ARG A 1018 1.73 32.36 13.00
CA ARG A 1018 1.52 33.72 13.49
C ARG A 1018 0.06 34.04 13.78
N ILE A 1019 -0.14 35.02 14.65
CA ILE A 1019 -1.41 35.71 14.82
C ILE A 1019 -1.27 37.11 14.24
N ARG A 1020 -2.18 37.47 13.32
CA ARG A 1020 -2.23 38.76 12.64
C ARG A 1020 -3.42 39.56 13.12
N ARG A 1021 -3.34 40.88 13.06
CA ARG A 1021 -4.41 41.83 13.38
C ARG A 1021 -4.62 42.78 12.21
N VAL A 1022 -5.87 42.95 11.81
CA VAL A 1022 -6.30 43.96 10.85
C VAL A 1022 -7.02 45.06 11.61
N ASP A 1023 -6.45 46.26 11.56
CA ASP A 1023 -7.05 47.47 12.13
C ASP A 1023 -8.27 47.88 11.29
N LYS A 1024 -9.43 48.00 11.93
CA LYS A 1024 -10.69 48.21 11.21
C LYS A 1024 -10.82 49.59 10.57
N GLU A 1025 -10.13 50.61 11.12
CA GLU A 1025 -10.25 52.01 10.69
C GLU A 1025 -9.32 52.30 9.51
N THR A 1026 -8.10 51.77 9.56
CA THR A 1026 -7.04 51.98 8.57
C THR A 1026 -6.98 50.88 7.52
N GLY A 1027 -7.51 49.69 7.81
CA GLY A 1027 -7.39 48.50 6.97
C GLY A 1027 -5.96 47.94 6.92
N THR A 1028 -5.13 48.27 7.91
CA THR A 1028 -3.71 47.85 7.97
C THR A 1028 -3.58 46.51 8.68
N ILE A 1029 -2.79 45.57 8.11
CA ILE A 1029 -2.47 44.30 8.78
C ILE A 1029 -1.13 44.38 9.51
N THR A 1030 -1.03 43.74 10.68
CA THR A 1030 0.21 43.62 11.45
C THR A 1030 0.30 42.25 12.13
N THR A 1031 1.51 41.72 12.31
CA THR A 1031 1.74 40.59 13.21
C THR A 1031 1.64 41.06 14.65
N ILE A 1032 0.89 40.32 15.48
CA ILE A 1032 0.73 40.62 16.92
C ILE A 1032 1.25 39.49 17.82
N ALA A 1033 1.39 38.27 17.30
CA ALA A 1033 2.11 37.21 17.98
C ALA A 1033 2.71 36.18 17.00
N GLY A 1034 3.75 35.48 17.45
CA GLY A 1034 4.42 34.43 16.69
C GLY A 1034 5.68 34.95 15.97
N SER A 1035 6.80 34.28 16.21
CA SER A 1035 8.07 34.54 15.52
C SER A 1035 8.09 34.00 14.07
N GLY A 1036 7.16 33.10 13.75
CA GLY A 1036 7.12 32.33 12.49
C GLY A 1036 7.92 31.04 12.52
N VAL A 1037 8.48 30.66 13.68
CA VAL A 1037 9.14 29.37 13.88
C VAL A 1037 8.16 28.40 14.52
N ALA A 1038 7.88 27.28 13.85
CA ALA A 1038 7.12 26.14 14.39
C ALA A 1038 7.86 25.50 15.57
N SER A 1039 7.59 25.96 16.78
CA SER A 1039 8.22 25.47 18.02
C SER A 1039 7.44 25.95 19.25
N TRP A 1040 7.93 25.58 20.43
CA TRP A 1040 7.54 26.13 21.73
C TRP A 1040 8.79 26.57 22.48
N ASP A 1041 8.80 27.82 22.95
CA ASP A 1041 9.98 28.45 23.58
C ASP A 1041 9.74 28.90 25.03
N GLY A 1042 8.61 28.49 25.62
CA GLY A 1042 8.24 28.81 27.00
C GLY A 1042 7.17 29.89 27.14
N ASP A 1043 6.79 30.16 28.39
CA ASP A 1043 5.82 31.20 28.76
C ASP A 1043 6.49 32.46 29.32
N GLY A 1044 5.73 33.55 29.40
CA GLY A 1044 6.18 34.84 29.92
C GLY A 1044 7.02 35.65 28.92
N ARG A 1045 6.99 35.29 27.64
CA ARG A 1045 7.71 35.98 26.56
C ARG A 1045 6.85 37.04 25.87
N PRO A 1046 7.46 38.11 25.31
CA PRO A 1046 6.75 39.05 24.46
C PRO A 1046 6.06 38.34 23.29
N ALA A 1047 4.86 38.78 22.93
CA ALA A 1047 4.03 38.11 21.93
C ALA A 1047 4.70 37.94 20.56
N LEU A 1048 5.44 38.94 20.09
CA LEU A 1048 6.15 38.89 18.79
C LEU A 1048 7.36 37.94 18.78
N GLU A 1049 7.90 37.62 19.95
CA GLU A 1049 9.07 36.75 20.08
C GLU A 1049 8.69 35.29 20.33
N THR A 1050 7.46 35.04 20.80
CA THR A 1050 6.96 33.70 21.13
C THR A 1050 6.94 32.79 19.91
N ALA A 1051 7.36 31.54 20.07
CA ALA A 1051 7.15 30.51 19.06
C ALA A 1051 5.73 29.93 19.19
N LEU A 1052 5.08 29.74 18.05
CA LEU A 1052 3.78 29.08 17.90
C LEU A 1052 3.94 27.96 16.87
N ASP A 1053 3.12 26.93 16.94
CA ASP A 1053 3.12 25.84 15.95
C ASP A 1053 1.70 25.57 15.46
N GLN A 1054 1.48 25.98 14.21
CA GLN A 1054 0.20 25.91 13.49
C GLN A 1054 -1.02 26.31 14.33
N PRO A 1055 -1.12 27.59 14.75
CA PRO A 1055 -2.30 28.05 15.49
C PRO A 1055 -3.55 27.95 14.62
N SER A 1056 -4.57 27.19 15.05
CA SER A 1056 -5.77 26.91 14.24
C SER A 1056 -6.98 27.80 14.55
N ALA A 1057 -6.98 28.46 15.72
CA ALA A 1057 -8.10 29.28 16.20
C ALA A 1057 -7.64 30.38 17.15
N VAL A 1058 -8.42 31.46 17.18
CA VAL A 1058 -8.25 32.61 18.08
C VAL A 1058 -9.59 32.98 18.70
N ALA A 1059 -9.59 33.45 19.94
CA ALA A 1059 -10.76 34.04 20.59
C ALA A 1059 -10.37 35.25 21.43
N CYS A 1060 -11.13 36.33 21.33
CA CYS A 1060 -10.87 37.58 22.04
C CYS A 1060 -11.80 37.70 23.25
N ALA A 1061 -11.23 37.92 24.42
CA ALA A 1061 -11.98 38.15 25.65
C ALA A 1061 -12.35 39.63 25.80
N PRO A 1062 -13.41 39.98 26.57
CA PRO A 1062 -13.84 41.37 26.77
C PRO A 1062 -12.80 42.28 27.42
N ASN A 1063 -11.82 41.71 28.15
CA ASN A 1063 -10.71 42.44 28.76
C ASN A 1063 -9.56 42.74 27.76
N GLY A 1064 -9.67 42.30 26.51
CA GLY A 1064 -8.68 42.47 25.46
C GLY A 1064 -7.71 41.30 25.29
N ASP A 1065 -7.74 40.28 26.16
CA ASP A 1065 -6.87 39.11 26.03
C ASP A 1065 -7.22 38.29 24.79
N ILE A 1066 -6.22 37.71 24.14
CA ILE A 1066 -6.40 36.90 22.92
C ILE A 1066 -5.94 35.47 23.20
N TYR A 1067 -6.88 34.54 23.18
CA TYR A 1067 -6.64 33.12 23.38
C TYR A 1067 -6.36 32.45 22.04
N ILE A 1068 -5.41 31.54 22.03
CA ILE A 1068 -4.88 30.87 20.83
C ILE A 1068 -4.96 29.36 21.06
N ALA A 1069 -5.57 28.64 20.13
CA ALA A 1069 -5.38 27.19 20.03
C ALA A 1069 -4.06 26.95 19.28
N ASP A 1070 -2.99 26.68 20.03
CA ASP A 1070 -1.64 26.42 19.52
C ASP A 1070 -1.52 24.91 19.23
N THR A 1071 -2.16 24.51 18.13
CA THR A 1071 -2.66 23.15 17.91
C THR A 1071 -1.56 22.11 17.88
N MET A 1072 -0.46 22.36 17.17
CA MET A 1072 0.63 21.38 17.07
C MET A 1072 1.54 21.38 18.30
N ASN A 1073 1.53 22.46 19.08
CA ASN A 1073 2.10 22.48 20.42
C ASN A 1073 1.19 21.85 21.49
N ASN A 1074 0.01 21.32 21.12
CA ASN A 1074 -0.96 20.70 22.03
C ASN A 1074 -1.31 21.60 23.24
N ARG A 1075 -1.48 22.91 22.99
CA ARG A 1075 -1.74 23.91 24.03
C ARG A 1075 -2.83 24.89 23.64
N VAL A 1076 -3.45 25.47 24.66
CA VAL A 1076 -4.17 26.74 24.53
C VAL A 1076 -3.35 27.81 25.24
N ARG A 1077 -2.98 28.86 24.51
CA ARG A 1077 -2.17 29.99 25.00
C ARG A 1077 -2.99 31.27 25.03
N VAL A 1078 -2.51 32.29 25.73
CA VAL A 1078 -3.13 33.62 25.77
C VAL A 1078 -2.08 34.70 25.62
N ILE A 1079 -2.37 35.69 24.77
CA ILE A 1079 -1.71 36.98 24.73
C ILE A 1079 -2.42 37.87 25.76
N GLU A 1080 -1.72 38.20 26.84
CA GLU A 1080 -2.25 39.09 27.87
C GLU A 1080 -2.23 40.54 27.40
N HIS A 1081 -3.39 41.18 27.36
CA HIS A 1081 -3.49 42.57 26.89
C HIS A 1081 -2.73 43.55 27.80
N ALA A 1082 -2.75 43.30 29.11
CA ALA A 1082 -2.14 44.20 30.09
C ALA A 1082 -0.60 44.19 30.07
N THR A 1083 0.01 43.06 29.73
CA THR A 1083 1.47 42.86 29.81
C THR A 1083 2.13 42.70 28.44
N GLY A 1084 1.38 42.32 27.40
CA GLY A 1084 1.90 41.95 26.09
C GLY A 1084 2.63 40.60 26.07
N LEU A 1085 2.54 39.82 27.15
CA LEU A 1085 3.20 38.53 27.29
C LEU A 1085 2.30 37.37 26.88
N VAL A 1086 2.91 36.27 26.46
CA VAL A 1086 2.19 35.03 26.13
C VAL A 1086 2.42 33.97 27.20
N ARG A 1087 1.33 33.37 27.67
CA ARG A 1087 1.36 32.26 28.63
C ARG A 1087 0.45 31.10 28.23
N THR A 1088 0.70 29.93 28.79
CA THR A 1088 -0.14 28.74 28.62
C THR A 1088 -1.34 28.81 29.56
N VAL A 1089 -2.52 28.58 29.00
CA VAL A 1089 -3.80 28.50 29.73
C VAL A 1089 -4.11 27.05 30.05
N ALA A 1090 -3.90 26.15 29.09
CA ALA A 1090 -4.08 24.71 29.25
C ALA A 1090 -3.15 23.92 28.32
N GLY A 1091 -2.75 22.71 28.73
CA GLY A 1091 -1.87 21.84 27.93
C GLY A 1091 -0.44 21.76 28.45
N ASP A 1092 0.06 20.54 28.70
CA ASP A 1092 1.47 20.28 29.04
C ASP A 1092 2.34 19.97 27.80
N GLY A 1093 1.74 19.92 26.61
CA GLY A 1093 2.40 19.63 25.33
C GLY A 1093 2.63 18.18 24.99
N ARG A 1094 2.34 17.26 25.90
CA ARG A 1094 2.47 15.83 25.65
C ARG A 1094 1.15 15.31 25.09
N VAL A 1095 1.26 14.37 24.17
CA VAL A 1095 0.11 13.63 23.65
C VAL A 1095 -0.11 12.40 24.53
N ALA A 1096 -1.32 12.23 25.05
CA ALA A 1096 -1.70 11.03 25.80
C ALA A 1096 -2.30 10.00 24.83
N GLU A 1097 -1.70 8.82 24.72
CA GLU A 1097 -2.22 7.76 23.82
C GLU A 1097 -3.51 7.10 24.36
N THR A 1098 -3.81 7.21 25.66
CA THR A 1098 -5.02 6.62 26.28
C THR A 1098 -5.68 7.53 27.32
N GLY A 1099 -6.80 8.17 26.95
CA GLY A 1099 -7.68 8.93 27.86
C GLY A 1099 -7.13 10.30 28.29
N PRO A 1100 -7.99 11.22 28.78
CA PRO A 1100 -7.52 12.53 29.24
C PRO A 1100 -6.74 12.39 30.54
N VAL A 1101 -5.59 13.04 30.59
CA VAL A 1101 -4.85 13.22 31.84
C VAL A 1101 -5.09 14.65 32.31
N GLY A 1102 -5.56 14.82 33.55
CA GLY A 1102 -5.64 16.13 34.22
C GLY A 1102 -7.04 16.68 34.56
N ASP A 1103 -8.14 15.97 34.25
CA ASP A 1103 -9.48 16.41 34.67
C ASP A 1103 -9.56 16.54 36.20
N GLY A 1104 -10.08 17.68 36.68
CA GLY A 1104 -10.14 18.02 38.10
C GLY A 1104 -8.84 18.58 38.68
N GLY A 1105 -7.76 18.63 37.90
CA GLY A 1105 -6.46 19.22 38.26
C GLY A 1105 -6.19 20.58 37.58
N PRO A 1106 -4.99 21.16 37.78
CA PRO A 1106 -4.57 22.40 37.12
C PRO A 1106 -4.59 22.27 35.59
N ALA A 1107 -5.14 23.27 34.90
CA ALA A 1107 -5.30 23.23 33.45
C ALA A 1107 -3.97 23.11 32.67
N GLN A 1108 -2.89 23.68 33.20
CA GLN A 1108 -1.55 23.65 32.60
C GLN A 1108 -0.92 22.25 32.61
N ASP A 1109 -1.32 21.39 33.56
CA ASP A 1109 -0.81 20.02 33.69
C ASP A 1109 -1.62 19.02 32.86
N ALA A 1110 -2.73 19.45 32.27
CA ALA A 1110 -3.60 18.57 31.51
C ALA A 1110 -3.04 18.30 30.11
N GLN A 1111 -3.16 17.07 29.64
CA GLN A 1111 -2.73 16.66 28.30
C GLN A 1111 -3.86 16.95 27.31
N LEU A 1112 -3.63 17.89 26.40
CA LEU A 1112 -4.50 18.17 25.25
C LEU A 1112 -3.97 17.41 24.04
N PHE A 1113 -4.81 17.14 23.05
CA PHE A 1113 -4.37 16.56 21.79
C PHE A 1113 -5.03 17.26 20.61
N MET A 1114 -4.21 18.08 19.93
CA MET A 1114 -4.61 18.92 18.81
C MET A 1114 -5.87 19.75 19.13
N PRO A 1115 -5.80 20.69 20.10
CA PRO A 1115 -6.92 21.59 20.35
C PRO A 1115 -7.24 22.38 19.07
N ALA A 1116 -8.47 22.26 18.59
CA ALA A 1116 -8.87 22.77 17.28
C ALA A 1116 -9.57 24.13 17.34
N ASP A 1117 -10.19 24.44 18.48
CA ASP A 1117 -10.94 25.67 18.70
C ASP A 1117 -10.96 26.07 20.18
N VAL A 1118 -11.13 27.37 20.44
CA VAL A 1118 -11.18 27.96 21.77
C VAL A 1118 -12.27 29.03 21.83
N ALA A 1119 -13.04 29.07 22.92
CA ALA A 1119 -14.06 30.10 23.15
C ALA A 1119 -14.01 30.60 24.60
N VAL A 1120 -14.21 31.89 24.81
CA VAL A 1120 -14.14 32.50 26.15
C VAL A 1120 -15.50 33.05 26.55
N ALA A 1121 -15.96 32.65 27.73
CA ALA A 1121 -17.22 33.12 28.30
C ALA A 1121 -17.06 34.49 28.98
N ALA A 1122 -18.17 35.21 29.16
CA ALA A 1122 -18.16 36.53 29.79
C ALA A 1122 -17.69 36.52 31.25
N ASN A 1123 -17.78 35.37 31.94
CA ASN A 1123 -17.25 35.16 33.29
C ASN A 1123 -15.74 34.83 33.31
N GLY A 1124 -15.10 34.74 32.14
CA GLY A 1124 -13.70 34.39 31.95
C GLY A 1124 -13.42 32.91 31.69
N ASP A 1125 -14.39 32.01 31.84
CA ASP A 1125 -14.15 30.57 31.63
C ASP A 1125 -13.75 30.28 30.17
N VAL A 1126 -12.79 29.38 30.00
CA VAL A 1126 -12.22 29.04 28.68
C VAL A 1126 -12.69 27.66 28.28
N TYR A 1127 -13.36 27.56 27.14
CA TYR A 1127 -13.82 26.31 26.53
C TYR A 1127 -12.87 25.93 25.40
N ILE A 1128 -12.52 24.65 25.33
CA ILE A 1128 -11.48 24.12 24.44
C ILE A 1128 -12.04 22.91 23.72
N ALA A 1129 -12.03 22.94 22.38
CA ALA A 1129 -12.35 21.79 21.56
C ALA A 1129 -11.10 20.90 21.46
N ASP A 1130 -11.01 19.90 22.34
CA ASP A 1130 -9.92 18.93 22.41
C ASP A 1130 -10.18 17.80 21.40
N MET A 1131 -9.96 18.13 20.13
CA MET A 1131 -10.51 17.45 18.97
C MET A 1131 -10.15 15.96 18.95
N HIS A 1132 -8.87 15.61 19.09
CA HIS A 1132 -8.45 14.21 18.98
C HIS A 1132 -8.75 13.38 20.24
N HIS A 1133 -8.91 14.03 21.39
CA HIS A 1133 -9.48 13.38 22.56
C HIS A 1133 -11.01 13.30 22.53
N ASN A 1134 -11.69 13.74 21.46
CA ASN A 1134 -13.15 13.65 21.29
C ASN A 1134 -13.95 14.30 22.44
N ARG A 1135 -13.50 15.45 22.93
CA ARG A 1135 -14.10 16.16 24.08
C ARG A 1135 -14.09 17.67 23.89
N VAL A 1136 -14.98 18.34 24.62
CA VAL A 1136 -14.87 19.76 24.92
C VAL A 1136 -14.56 19.91 26.40
N ARG A 1137 -13.50 20.66 26.71
CA ARG A 1137 -13.02 20.89 28.08
C ARG A 1137 -13.25 22.35 28.47
N ARG A 1138 -13.48 22.60 29.76
CA ARG A 1138 -13.63 23.94 30.34
C ARG A 1138 -12.56 24.15 31.39
N VAL A 1139 -11.86 25.28 31.31
CA VAL A 1139 -11.01 25.82 32.38
C VAL A 1139 -11.83 26.85 33.16
N ASP A 1140 -12.01 26.61 34.46
CA ASP A 1140 -12.65 27.59 35.36
C ASP A 1140 -11.65 28.73 35.63
N ALA A 1141 -12.07 29.96 35.32
CA ALA A 1141 -11.18 31.13 35.36
C ALA A 1141 -10.72 31.53 36.77
N ARG A 1142 -11.46 31.14 37.81
CA ARG A 1142 -11.17 31.51 39.21
C ARG A 1142 -10.22 30.51 39.86
N THR A 1143 -10.37 29.23 39.53
CA THR A 1143 -9.63 28.13 40.15
C THR A 1143 -8.48 27.63 39.30
N GLY A 1144 -8.51 27.86 37.98
CA GLY A 1144 -7.54 27.32 37.03
C GLY A 1144 -7.69 25.81 36.81
N VAL A 1145 -8.79 25.20 37.26
CA VAL A 1145 -9.05 23.77 37.13
C VAL A 1145 -9.71 23.47 35.78
N ILE A 1146 -9.24 22.42 35.11
CA ILE A 1146 -9.83 21.93 33.86
C ILE A 1146 -10.77 20.75 34.11
N THR A 1147 -11.91 20.75 33.42
CA THR A 1147 -12.91 19.69 33.48
C THR A 1147 -13.52 19.42 32.11
N THR A 1148 -13.71 18.15 31.75
CA THR A 1148 -14.55 17.76 30.61
C THR A 1148 -16.00 18.21 30.81
N VAL A 1149 -16.56 18.94 29.84
CA VAL A 1149 -17.97 19.42 29.86
C VAL A 1149 -18.84 18.77 28.78
N ALA A 1150 -18.22 18.21 27.75
CA ALA A 1150 -18.92 17.46 26.70
C ALA A 1150 -17.98 16.41 26.08
N GLY A 1151 -18.51 15.26 25.69
CA GLY A 1151 -17.70 14.16 25.17
C GLY A 1151 -17.18 13.25 26.28
N ASN A 1152 -17.25 11.93 26.07
CA ASN A 1152 -16.71 10.92 26.98
C ASN A 1152 -15.32 10.40 26.57
N GLY A 1153 -14.72 11.00 25.53
CA GLY A 1153 -13.43 10.63 24.97
C GLY A 1153 -13.41 9.43 24.05
N ARG A 1154 -14.55 8.80 23.81
CA ARG A 1154 -14.69 7.79 22.76
C ARG A 1154 -15.19 8.47 21.50
N PHE A 1155 -14.54 8.17 20.39
CA PHE A 1155 -15.03 8.54 19.06
C PHE A 1155 -16.41 7.88 18.82
N GLY A 1156 -17.45 8.66 18.57
CA GLY A 1156 -18.79 8.11 18.33
C GLY A 1156 -19.89 9.16 18.22
N ASN A 1157 -21.14 8.71 18.04
CA ASN A 1157 -22.35 9.54 17.79
C ASN A 1157 -23.47 9.30 18.84
N ALA A 1158 -23.18 8.57 19.93
CA ALA A 1158 -24.14 8.26 20.99
C ALA A 1158 -24.25 9.43 21.98
N THR A 1159 -25.10 10.42 21.67
CA THR A 1159 -25.02 11.74 22.34
C THR A 1159 -26.34 12.46 22.54
N ASP A 1160 -27.41 12.10 21.84
CA ASP A 1160 -28.68 12.84 21.90
C ASP A 1160 -29.51 12.40 23.11
N GLY A 1161 -29.74 13.31 24.06
CA GLY A 1161 -30.54 13.09 25.27
C GLY A 1161 -29.79 12.55 26.49
N LEU A 1162 -28.46 12.34 26.38
CA LEU A 1162 -27.58 11.95 27.48
C LEU A 1162 -26.98 13.17 28.18
N GLN A 1163 -26.42 12.95 29.38
CA GLN A 1163 -25.52 13.93 29.99
C GLN A 1163 -24.34 14.18 29.05
N ALA A 1164 -23.97 15.45 28.87
CA ALA A 1164 -23.02 15.85 27.84
C ALA A 1164 -21.64 15.19 28.01
N THR A 1165 -21.24 14.93 29.26
CA THR A 1165 -19.98 14.25 29.61
C THR A 1165 -20.02 12.73 29.38
N GLU A 1166 -21.21 12.13 29.28
CA GLU A 1166 -21.38 10.71 29.00
C GLU A 1166 -21.53 10.43 27.51
N GLY A 1167 -21.98 11.42 26.74
CA GLY A 1167 -22.13 11.30 25.30
C GLY A 1167 -20.80 11.24 24.54
N SER A 1168 -20.70 10.40 23.52
CA SER A 1168 -19.54 10.37 22.61
C SER A 1168 -19.63 11.46 21.52
N LEU A 1169 -18.53 12.20 21.31
CA LEU A 1169 -18.33 13.09 20.17
C LEU A 1169 -17.35 12.43 19.18
N ALA A 1170 -17.31 12.89 17.93
CA ALA A 1170 -16.36 12.43 16.93
C ALA A 1170 -15.65 13.66 16.31
N GLY A 1171 -14.50 14.00 16.90
CA GLY A 1171 -13.68 15.14 16.50
C GLY A 1171 -14.43 16.47 16.60
N PRO A 1172 -14.70 16.99 17.81
CA PRO A 1172 -15.26 18.33 17.96
C PRO A 1172 -14.26 19.36 17.43
N ALA A 1173 -14.50 19.96 16.27
CA ALA A 1173 -13.55 20.89 15.65
C ALA A 1173 -13.94 22.36 15.81
N GLY A 1174 -15.18 22.67 16.17
CA GLY A 1174 -15.65 24.05 16.36
C GLY A 1174 -16.60 24.18 17.54
N ILE A 1175 -16.51 25.28 18.29
CA ILE A 1175 -17.37 25.55 19.44
C ILE A 1175 -17.87 27.01 19.45
N ALA A 1176 -19.10 27.23 19.91
CA ALA A 1176 -19.63 28.58 20.09
C ALA A 1176 -20.46 28.68 21.36
N LEU A 1177 -20.31 29.77 22.10
CA LEU A 1177 -21.10 30.05 23.29
C LEU A 1177 -22.39 30.76 22.90
N VAL A 1178 -23.52 30.19 23.30
CA VAL A 1178 -24.85 30.73 23.07
C VAL A 1178 -25.42 31.22 24.40
N PRO A 1179 -25.88 32.48 24.49
CA PRO A 1179 -26.51 32.99 25.71
C PRO A 1179 -27.66 32.09 26.19
N GLY A 1180 -27.64 31.74 27.48
CA GLY A 1180 -28.70 31.00 28.16
C GLY A 1180 -29.50 31.92 29.10
N LEU A 1181 -30.63 31.42 29.61
CA LEU A 1181 -31.45 32.12 30.61
C LEU A 1181 -30.83 32.12 32.03
N GLY A 1182 -29.71 31.43 32.25
CA GLY A 1182 -29.01 31.29 33.54
C GLY A 1182 -27.51 31.64 33.46
N PRO A 1183 -26.75 31.46 34.56
CA PRO A 1183 -25.35 31.90 34.66
C PRO A 1183 -24.34 31.05 33.84
N VAL A 1184 -24.77 29.88 33.34
CA VAL A 1184 -23.95 29.00 32.49
C VAL A 1184 -24.42 29.15 31.03
N PRO A 1185 -23.53 29.51 30.08
CA PRO A 1185 -23.90 29.60 28.67
C PRO A 1185 -24.25 28.23 28.10
N ARG A 1186 -25.14 28.20 27.11
CA ARG A 1186 -25.33 27.01 26.28
C ARG A 1186 -24.10 26.88 25.36
N LEU A 1187 -23.68 25.65 25.09
CA LEU A 1187 -22.49 25.38 24.28
C LEU A 1187 -22.91 24.69 22.97
N ALA A 1188 -22.67 25.35 21.84
CA ALA A 1188 -22.79 24.77 20.52
C ALA A 1188 -21.47 24.08 20.13
N ILE A 1189 -21.55 22.89 19.54
CA ILE A 1189 -20.41 22.05 19.19
C ILE A 1189 -20.58 21.54 17.76
N ALA A 1190 -19.56 21.73 16.94
CA ALA A 1190 -19.41 21.12 15.62
C ALA A 1190 -18.80 19.74 15.82
N ASP A 1191 -19.65 18.73 15.76
CA ASP A 1191 -19.27 17.33 15.87
C ASP A 1191 -18.87 16.84 14.47
N SER A 1192 -17.65 17.19 14.07
CA SER A 1192 -17.23 17.31 12.67
C SER A 1192 -17.29 15.99 11.91
N TYR A 1193 -16.78 14.90 12.48
CA TYR A 1193 -16.80 13.59 11.82
C TYR A 1193 -18.20 12.96 11.81
N ASN A 1194 -19.07 13.36 12.74
CA ASN A 1194 -20.48 12.96 12.70
C ASN A 1194 -21.32 13.81 11.73
N GLY A 1195 -20.85 14.97 11.31
CA GLY A 1195 -21.58 15.86 10.41
C GLY A 1195 -22.82 16.48 11.06
N VAL A 1196 -22.75 16.78 12.36
CA VAL A 1196 -23.89 17.33 13.10
C VAL A 1196 -23.46 18.49 14.00
N LEU A 1197 -24.43 19.32 14.37
CA LEU A 1197 -24.27 20.36 15.37
C LEU A 1197 -25.00 19.96 16.63
N ARG A 1198 -24.32 20.09 17.75
CA ARG A 1198 -24.87 19.78 19.07
C ARG A 1198 -24.94 21.00 19.95
N MET A 1199 -25.90 20.99 20.85
CA MET A 1199 -26.14 22.00 21.86
C MET A 1199 -26.13 21.31 23.21
N VAL A 1200 -25.29 21.78 24.12
CA VAL A 1200 -25.37 21.42 25.54
C VAL A 1200 -26.26 22.46 26.22
N GLY A 1201 -27.39 22.00 26.76
CA GLY A 1201 -28.33 22.83 27.50
C GLY A 1201 -27.82 23.18 28.90
N ALA A 1202 -28.51 24.10 29.59
CA ALA A 1202 -28.20 24.43 30.99
C ALA A 1202 -28.45 23.27 31.96
N ASP A 1203 -29.20 22.26 31.53
CA ASP A 1203 -29.44 21.00 32.23
C ASP A 1203 -28.30 19.98 32.07
N GLY A 1204 -27.22 20.36 31.37
CA GLY A 1204 -26.08 19.49 31.10
C GLY A 1204 -26.37 18.40 30.05
N ILE A 1205 -27.55 18.42 29.42
CA ILE A 1205 -27.94 17.41 28.43
C ILE A 1205 -27.54 17.89 27.05
N MET A 1206 -26.89 17.00 26.30
CA MET A 1206 -26.50 17.26 24.92
C MET A 1206 -27.65 16.88 23.97
N ARG A 1207 -27.97 17.80 23.04
CA ARG A 1207 -29.05 17.65 22.06
C ARG A 1207 -28.59 18.11 20.69
N ARG A 1208 -29.26 17.64 19.64
CA ARG A 1208 -29.06 18.17 18.29
C ARG A 1208 -29.68 19.57 18.18
N VAL A 1209 -28.98 20.51 17.53
CA VAL A 1209 -29.47 21.89 17.35
C VAL A 1209 -30.74 21.95 16.51
N VAL A 1210 -30.91 21.03 15.56
CA VAL A 1210 -32.11 20.96 14.71
C VAL A 1210 -32.67 19.53 14.73
N GLU A 1211 -33.83 19.36 15.36
CA GLU A 1211 -34.61 18.13 15.28
C GLU A 1211 -35.41 18.13 13.96
N GLY A 1212 -35.21 17.10 13.13
CA GLY A 1212 -36.06 16.86 11.96
C GLY A 1212 -35.79 17.70 10.70
N SER A 1213 -34.64 18.35 10.53
CA SER A 1213 -34.33 19.10 9.29
C SER A 1213 -33.51 18.31 8.27
N ASP A 1214 -33.87 18.48 7.00
CA ASP A 1214 -33.20 17.96 5.80
C ASP A 1214 -31.80 18.58 5.53
N VAL A 1215 -31.20 19.26 6.51
CA VAL A 1215 -29.90 19.95 6.35
C VAL A 1215 -28.76 18.99 6.73
N LEU A 1216 -28.30 18.22 5.75
CA LEU A 1216 -27.20 17.28 5.90
C LEU A 1216 -25.86 18.03 5.83
N LEU A 1217 -25.12 18.13 6.93
CA LEU A 1217 -23.78 18.75 6.97
C LEU A 1217 -22.70 17.70 6.63
N GLY A 1218 -21.71 18.08 5.81
CA GLY A 1218 -20.61 17.21 5.39
C GLY A 1218 -19.54 17.05 6.47
N ALA A 1219 -18.97 18.14 6.96
CA ALA A 1219 -18.06 18.17 8.09
C ALA A 1219 -18.07 19.61 8.64
N PRO A 1220 -18.96 19.94 9.60
CA PRO A 1220 -18.96 21.26 10.21
C PRO A 1220 -17.62 21.43 10.94
N SER A 1221 -16.81 22.40 10.56
CA SER A 1221 -15.44 22.58 11.06
C SER A 1221 -15.34 23.73 12.06
N ARG A 1222 -16.15 24.78 11.88
CA ARG A 1222 -16.17 25.99 12.71
C ARG A 1222 -17.59 26.54 12.84
N ILE A 1223 -17.86 27.21 13.95
CA ILE A 1223 -19.18 27.75 14.27
C ILE A 1223 -19.05 29.14 14.90
N ALA A 1224 -19.94 30.06 14.54
CA ALA A 1224 -20.13 31.31 15.27
C ALA A 1224 -21.61 31.57 15.55
N TYR A 1225 -21.91 32.08 16.74
CA TYR A 1225 -23.25 32.52 17.10
C TYR A 1225 -23.41 34.02 16.88
N ALA A 1226 -24.51 34.41 16.24
CA ALA A 1226 -24.89 35.81 16.01
C ALA A 1226 -26.00 36.23 16.98
N PRO A 1227 -25.69 37.06 17.99
CA PRO A 1227 -26.66 37.44 19.03
C PRO A 1227 -27.88 38.22 18.50
N GLN A 1228 -27.67 39.02 17.46
CA GLN A 1228 -28.70 39.92 16.91
C GLN A 1228 -29.79 39.14 16.18
N THR A 1229 -29.40 38.15 15.39
CA THR A 1229 -30.31 37.32 14.60
C THR A 1229 -30.77 36.08 15.35
N GLY A 1230 -30.00 35.62 16.35
CA GLY A 1230 -30.21 34.34 17.02
C GLY A 1230 -29.81 33.15 16.15
N TRP A 1231 -28.92 33.37 15.17
CA TRP A 1231 -28.50 32.35 14.22
C TRP A 1231 -27.12 31.79 14.56
N LEU A 1232 -26.92 30.53 14.23
CA LEU A 1232 -25.66 29.83 14.28
C LEU A 1232 -25.13 29.69 12.86
N TYR A 1233 -24.01 30.32 12.57
CA TYR A 1233 -23.30 30.19 11.30
C TYR A 1233 -22.26 29.09 11.40
N VAL A 1234 -22.17 28.28 10.35
CA VAL A 1234 -21.43 27.01 10.35
C VAL A 1234 -20.62 26.94 9.06
N ALA A 1235 -19.32 26.74 9.20
CA ALA A 1235 -18.46 26.37 8.08
C ALA A 1235 -18.53 24.86 7.85
N ASP A 1236 -19.06 24.43 6.70
CA ASP A 1236 -19.18 23.03 6.31
C ASP A 1236 -18.10 22.70 5.26
N SER A 1237 -16.88 22.44 5.73
CA SER A 1237 -15.68 22.42 4.87
C SER A 1237 -15.71 21.34 3.79
N ASN A 1238 -16.30 20.17 4.06
CA ASN A 1238 -16.39 19.08 3.07
C ASN A 1238 -17.38 19.37 1.93
N GLU A 1239 -18.38 20.22 2.17
CA GLU A 1239 -19.37 20.61 1.15
C GLU A 1239 -19.07 22.00 0.57
N GLY A 1240 -17.98 22.64 1.03
CA GLY A 1240 -17.55 23.94 0.53
C GLY A 1240 -18.59 25.03 0.71
N ARG A 1241 -19.21 25.17 1.88
CA ARG A 1241 -20.29 26.16 2.09
C ARG A 1241 -20.40 26.68 3.51
N LEU A 1242 -21.01 27.87 3.64
CA LEU A 1242 -21.50 28.40 4.90
C LEU A 1242 -22.99 28.08 5.06
N VAL A 1243 -23.38 27.59 6.23
CA VAL A 1243 -24.77 27.28 6.57
C VAL A 1243 -25.19 28.11 7.78
N ALA A 1244 -26.35 28.73 7.70
CA ALA A 1244 -26.90 29.51 8.80
C ALA A 1244 -28.17 28.86 9.33
N LEU A 1245 -28.21 28.61 10.64
CA LEU A 1245 -29.28 27.85 11.30
C LEU A 1245 -29.87 28.67 12.46
N PRO A 1246 -31.20 28.83 12.54
CA PRO A 1246 -31.81 29.50 13.69
C PRO A 1246 -31.66 28.62 14.94
N VAL A 1247 -31.21 29.21 16.05
CA VAL A 1247 -31.20 28.55 17.36
C VAL A 1247 -32.46 28.95 18.11
N PRO A 1248 -33.30 28.00 18.60
CA PRO A 1248 -34.45 28.33 19.43
C PRO A 1248 -34.00 29.12 20.67
N ARG A 1249 -34.62 30.29 20.89
CA ARG A 1249 -34.30 31.16 22.03
C ARG A 1249 -34.47 30.44 23.35
#